data_AF-A0A7X7EUZ7-F1
#
_entry.id   AF-A0A7X7EUZ7-F1
#
_cell.length_a   1.000
_cell.length_b   1.000
_cell.length_c   1.000
_cell.angle_alpha   90.00
_cell.angle_beta   90.00
_cell.angle_gamma   90.00
#
_symmetry.space_group_name_H-M   'P 1'
#
loop_
_entity.id
_entity.type
_entity.pdbx_description
1 polymer ?
#
loop_
_entity_poly.entity_id
_entity_poly.type
_entity_poly.pdbx_seq_one_letter_code
_entity_poly.pdbx_strand_id
1 'polypeptide(L)'
;MNEFPDDGSGYSRDIHYQQERLKELACINRVTQILKENKPLDDTLMNLVLELPTALQYPDYTVACIKYLGKTYETPGFIETEWKLVQGFETIMGEGSVEVCYTRSFVQEDEGPFMKEERDLLINFADLINGYINSLEADTTTEQDTRQEIAVPQDPDSSTIRRLLQQFLDRHNAERDVFHDLMPFMVREILLVASLYDAYSIEGEGRFSDYMLGEYYQMSLTTIPRITGVSGEDEAFSRLEARHYDMIIIMVGVDKAKPLEICRKIKDKYPYIPTYILLNNPGDIPYVQEQKRLGVPFDNLFVWTGESRVFFAMAKLLEDKVNVRNDTRKGLTGVILIIEDAPDYYSTYVPMLYTLVLEQTRILIEDVSSDELYKVLKLRARPKILLATTWEEAISVYEKYRDRLLGVISDMRFPRNGELYDMAGYELISLVRQEQPRLPTLLQSSDPGNARFAEKLKASFINKNSESLLQDLKSFITYYLGFGHFVYRDTRGRQIAVAKSMKEFESFLKTVPEDSLVYHAMKNHFSLWLMARGEVKIAKMINPVKVADFNSLREMREFLLDIIRKRRREMNKGKVVNFDESLMIDESNVVSFAGGSLGGKGRGLAFISTLIYSFELGRLLPGINIRTPLTAIIGTDEFDQFMEANRLWEVVNTEKDFSALQKQFLAGTISEELEHKLDVFIRLNNKPLAVRSSSLFEDSLSQPFSGIFGTYLLPNNHPDPEVRLMQLIGAIKLVFSSIYSDNSRIYFEAVNYKIEQEKMAVVIQAVVGNRFGDLFYPHISGTAQSFNFYPVANMTPHDGFAVAAVGLGQYVLDGEKAFRFSPAYPALDIVSINDLTRYSQTEFYAVNLARSEIDLLQGENAGLVKMDIAKAESDGTLTHTASVYSIDNDTLNPGLTVPGPRVVNFANILKYDYIPLAHTLKTVLEVVREAFGAPVEIEYAVDLNKDEEERAAFYLLQIKPLVGSGAGYSIDPESVFTDDTILVSRKSMGNGLVEGITDIIYVEPDMFDNLKTAEMASEIDAINRKMLARGRKYVLIGPGRWGTKDRFLGIPVEWPQISNARIIVEVSLPAFHVDASQGSHFFHNVTSMGIGYFAVNEATAEGVIMWDKLRRQKEIGKGHWFRHVRFPKPLVIRMDGRLGMAVISLGV
;
A
#
# COMPACT_ATOMS: atom_id res chain seq x y z
N MET A 1 -1.34 -31.62 -70.49
CA MET A 1 0.03 -31.68 -71.00
C MET A 1 0.35 -30.35 -71.62
N ASN A 2 1.53 -29.83 -71.27
CA ASN A 2 2.29 -28.71 -71.82
C ASN A 2 2.07 -27.30 -71.23
N GLU A 3 3.09 -26.95 -70.44
CA GLU A 3 3.81 -25.67 -70.37
C GLU A 3 3.15 -24.51 -69.63
N PHE A 4 3.55 -24.37 -68.35
CA PHE A 4 3.63 -23.09 -67.66
C PHE A 4 4.68 -22.20 -68.33
N PRO A 5 4.38 -20.94 -68.64
CA PRO A 5 5.34 -19.86 -68.55
C PRO A 5 5.34 -19.35 -67.11
N ASP A 6 6.53 -19.44 -66.51
CA ASP A 6 6.95 -18.74 -65.31
C ASP A 6 6.89 -17.22 -65.57
N ASP A 7 5.98 -16.52 -64.88
CA ASP A 7 5.98 -15.06 -64.79
C ASP A 7 5.85 -14.69 -63.31
N GLY A 8 6.90 -14.06 -62.79
CA GLY A 8 7.18 -13.94 -61.35
C GLY A 8 6.06 -13.30 -60.54
N SER A 9 5.68 -13.92 -59.42
CA SER A 9 4.63 -13.39 -58.53
C SER A 9 4.89 -13.57 -57.03
N GLY A 10 6.14 -13.47 -56.59
CA GLY A 10 6.41 -13.03 -55.21
C GLY A 10 5.90 -11.61 -54.98
N TYR A 11 6.19 -10.71 -55.93
CA TYR A 11 5.78 -9.29 -55.88
C TYR A 11 4.26 -9.09 -55.88
N SER A 12 3.49 -9.81 -56.71
CA SER A 12 2.03 -9.64 -56.77
C SER A 12 1.33 -10.20 -55.53
N ARG A 13 1.89 -11.23 -54.89
CA ARG A 13 1.37 -11.80 -53.64
C ARG A 13 1.67 -10.89 -52.46
N ASP A 14 2.86 -10.29 -52.42
CA ASP A 14 3.25 -9.30 -51.41
C ASP A 14 2.42 -8.01 -51.53
N ILE A 15 2.13 -7.52 -52.75
CA ILE A 15 1.25 -6.36 -52.97
C ILE A 15 -0.19 -6.66 -52.53
N HIS A 16 -0.71 -7.86 -52.83
CA HIS A 16 -2.04 -8.26 -52.40
C HIS A 16 -2.13 -8.32 -50.87
N TYR A 17 -1.13 -8.93 -50.22
CA TYR A 17 -1.05 -9.01 -48.75
C TYR A 17 -0.92 -7.62 -48.10
N GLN A 18 -0.17 -6.70 -48.70
CA GLN A 18 -0.10 -5.30 -48.26
C GLN A 18 -1.44 -4.56 -48.40
N GLN A 19 -2.19 -4.79 -49.48
CA GLN A 19 -3.51 -4.19 -49.69
C GLN A 19 -4.54 -4.69 -48.67
N GLU A 20 -4.55 -5.99 -48.37
CA GLU A 20 -5.44 -6.54 -47.34
C GLU A 20 -5.07 -6.03 -45.94
N ARG A 21 -3.77 -5.91 -45.63
CA ARG A 21 -3.31 -5.32 -44.36
C ARG A 21 -3.69 -3.84 -44.21
N LEU A 22 -3.74 -3.08 -45.30
CA LEU A 22 -4.21 -1.68 -45.29
C LEU A 22 -5.71 -1.57 -45.02
N LYS A 23 -6.52 -2.49 -45.57
CA LYS A 23 -7.96 -2.55 -45.29
C LYS A 23 -8.23 -2.91 -43.83
N GLU A 24 -7.49 -3.87 -43.28
CA GLU A 24 -7.56 -4.25 -41.87
C GLU A 24 -7.29 -3.06 -40.94
N LEU A 25 -6.19 -2.32 -41.19
CA LEU A 25 -5.82 -1.14 -40.40
C LEU A 25 -6.83 0.00 -40.55
N ALA A 26 -7.36 0.23 -41.76
CA ALA A 26 -8.39 1.23 -41.98
C ALA A 26 -9.67 0.91 -41.19
N CYS A 27 -10.07 -0.36 -41.16
CA CYS A 27 -11.22 -0.84 -40.41
C CYS A 27 -11.04 -0.67 -38.90
N ILE A 28 -9.92 -1.14 -38.33
CA ILE A 28 -9.64 -1.02 -36.89
C ILE A 28 -9.63 0.46 -36.46
N ASN A 29 -9.07 1.35 -37.28
CA ASN A 29 -9.08 2.79 -37.00
C ASN A 29 -10.49 3.38 -37.02
N ARG A 30 -11.31 2.97 -38.00
CA ARG A 30 -12.70 3.42 -38.12
C ARG A 30 -13.56 2.93 -36.97
N VAL A 31 -13.41 1.67 -36.59
CA VAL A 31 -14.03 1.06 -35.40
C VAL A 31 -13.64 1.83 -34.15
N THR A 32 -12.35 2.07 -33.94
CA THR A 32 -11.85 2.81 -32.78
C THR A 32 -12.42 4.23 -32.73
N GLN A 33 -12.64 4.88 -33.88
CA GLN A 33 -13.29 6.19 -33.96
C GLN A 33 -14.77 6.11 -33.57
N ILE A 34 -15.52 5.15 -34.13
CA ILE A 34 -16.94 4.95 -33.83
C ILE A 34 -17.14 4.70 -32.32
N LEU A 35 -16.27 3.89 -31.71
CA LEU A 35 -16.26 3.64 -30.27
C LEU A 35 -15.96 4.93 -29.46
N LYS A 36 -15.09 5.82 -29.97
CA LYS A 36 -14.76 7.10 -29.33
C LYS A 36 -15.84 8.18 -29.45
N GLU A 37 -16.76 8.07 -30.40
CA GLU A 37 -17.87 9.03 -30.59
C GLU A 37 -18.91 8.97 -29.45
N ASN A 38 -18.92 7.88 -28.68
CA ASN A 38 -19.75 7.65 -27.50
C ASN A 38 -21.25 7.89 -27.74
N LYS A 39 -21.75 7.35 -28.87
CA LYS A 39 -23.18 7.29 -29.24
C LYS A 39 -23.91 6.21 -28.41
N PRO A 40 -25.26 6.21 -28.37
CA PRO A 40 -26.03 5.13 -27.74
C PRO A 40 -25.57 3.74 -28.21
N LEU A 41 -25.53 2.76 -27.31
CA LEU A 41 -24.93 1.43 -27.58
C LEU A 41 -25.50 0.77 -28.85
N ASP A 42 -26.81 0.80 -29.02
CA ASP A 42 -27.50 0.23 -30.20
C ASP A 42 -27.02 0.91 -31.50
N ASP A 43 -26.87 2.24 -31.50
CA ASP A 43 -26.39 3.00 -32.67
C ASP A 43 -24.91 2.72 -32.93
N THR A 44 -24.11 2.56 -31.88
CA THR A 44 -22.69 2.23 -31.98
C THR A 44 -22.52 0.84 -32.60
N LEU A 45 -23.22 -0.19 -32.10
CA LEU A 45 -23.15 -1.55 -32.65
C LEU A 45 -23.65 -1.62 -34.10
N MET A 46 -24.70 -0.87 -34.44
CA MET A 46 -25.17 -0.77 -35.83
C MET A 46 -24.13 -0.12 -36.76
N ASN A 47 -23.48 0.97 -36.33
CA ASN A 47 -22.43 1.60 -37.13
C ASN A 47 -21.20 0.70 -37.28
N LEU A 48 -20.85 -0.07 -36.24
CA LEU A 48 -19.76 -1.03 -36.30
C LEU A 48 -20.03 -2.14 -37.32
N VAL A 49 -21.23 -2.74 -37.31
CA VAL A 49 -21.53 -3.86 -38.22
C VAL A 49 -21.51 -3.44 -39.70
N LEU A 50 -21.85 -2.18 -40.00
CA LEU A 50 -21.86 -1.63 -41.35
C LEU A 50 -20.45 -1.39 -41.92
N GLU A 51 -19.45 -1.16 -41.07
CA GLU A 51 -18.07 -0.94 -41.50
C GLU A 51 -17.33 -2.26 -41.75
N LEU A 52 -17.70 -3.34 -41.06
CA LEU A 52 -17.00 -4.62 -41.10
C LEU A 52 -16.84 -5.19 -42.53
N PRO A 53 -17.86 -5.22 -43.43
CA PRO A 53 -17.72 -5.73 -44.80
C PRO A 53 -16.59 -5.09 -45.61
N THR A 54 -16.31 -3.80 -45.39
CA THR A 54 -15.30 -3.05 -46.17
C THR A 54 -13.87 -3.54 -45.97
N ALA A 55 -13.66 -4.31 -44.89
CA ALA A 55 -12.36 -4.76 -44.43
C ALA A 55 -12.01 -6.19 -44.87
N LEU A 56 -12.96 -6.93 -45.45
CA LEU A 56 -12.77 -8.31 -45.91
C LEU A 56 -12.21 -8.34 -47.33
N GLN A 57 -11.72 -9.50 -47.76
CA GLN A 57 -11.13 -9.73 -49.07
C GLN A 57 -12.13 -9.47 -50.21
N TYR A 58 -13.40 -9.81 -50.00
CA TYR A 58 -14.48 -9.61 -50.98
C TYR A 58 -15.63 -8.72 -50.47
N PRO A 59 -15.41 -7.41 -50.23
CA PRO A 59 -16.39 -6.53 -49.58
C PRO A 59 -17.79 -6.52 -50.20
N ASP A 60 -17.86 -6.50 -51.54
CA ASP A 60 -19.12 -6.47 -52.30
C ASP A 60 -19.99 -7.73 -52.10
N TYR A 61 -19.41 -8.81 -51.57
CA TYR A 61 -20.06 -10.09 -51.34
C TYR A 61 -20.06 -10.48 -49.86
N THR A 62 -19.67 -9.57 -48.97
CA THR A 62 -19.63 -9.78 -47.52
C THR A 62 -20.86 -9.21 -46.85
N VAL A 63 -21.48 -10.01 -45.98
CA VAL A 63 -22.52 -9.56 -45.06
C VAL A 63 -22.09 -9.84 -43.62
N ALA A 64 -22.45 -8.96 -42.69
CA ALA A 64 -22.04 -9.05 -41.30
C ALA A 64 -23.21 -8.89 -40.33
N CYS A 65 -23.09 -9.53 -39.17
CA CYS A 65 -24.07 -9.54 -38.11
C CYS A 65 -23.40 -9.46 -36.73
N ILE A 66 -23.90 -8.61 -35.84
CA ILE A 66 -23.55 -8.60 -34.41
C ILE A 66 -24.78 -9.00 -33.61
N LYS A 67 -24.64 -9.98 -32.71
CA LYS A 67 -25.68 -10.44 -31.78
C LYS A 67 -25.23 -10.10 -30.37
N TYR A 68 -26.05 -9.37 -29.60
CA TYR A 68 -25.76 -9.01 -28.22
C TYR A 68 -27.06 -8.81 -27.42
N LEU A 69 -27.17 -9.43 -26.25
CA LEU A 69 -28.34 -9.35 -25.35
C LEU A 69 -29.71 -9.55 -26.03
N GLY A 70 -29.79 -10.52 -26.96
CA GLY A 70 -31.03 -10.84 -27.68
C GLY A 70 -31.42 -9.84 -28.77
N LYS A 71 -30.59 -8.83 -29.05
CA LYS A 71 -30.71 -7.94 -30.21
C LYS A 71 -29.72 -8.35 -31.31
N THR A 72 -30.11 -8.09 -32.54
CA THR A 72 -29.33 -8.43 -33.73
C THR A 72 -29.15 -7.18 -34.60
N TYR A 73 -27.91 -6.88 -34.97
CA TYR A 73 -27.52 -5.76 -35.83
C TYR A 73 -26.91 -6.31 -37.10
N GLU A 74 -27.47 -5.99 -38.26
CA GLU A 74 -27.13 -6.65 -39.53
C GLU A 74 -26.85 -5.63 -40.64
N THR A 75 -25.94 -6.00 -41.54
CA THR A 75 -25.77 -5.31 -42.81
C THR A 75 -26.98 -5.53 -43.73
N PRO A 76 -27.34 -4.57 -44.60
CA PRO A 76 -28.46 -4.73 -45.54
C PRO A 76 -28.31 -6.00 -46.40
N GLY A 77 -29.34 -6.86 -46.40
CA GLY A 77 -29.34 -8.10 -47.17
C GLY A 77 -28.55 -9.26 -46.55
N PHE A 78 -28.37 -9.26 -45.22
CA PHE A 78 -27.74 -10.37 -44.50
C PHE A 78 -28.43 -11.71 -44.78
N ILE A 79 -27.65 -12.69 -45.21
CA ILE A 79 -28.06 -14.07 -45.43
C ILE A 79 -26.95 -14.96 -44.88
N GLU A 80 -27.31 -15.84 -43.95
CA GLU A 80 -26.38 -16.83 -43.41
C GLU A 80 -26.07 -17.87 -44.49
N THR A 81 -24.78 -18.06 -44.78
CA THR A 81 -24.30 -19.05 -45.76
C THR A 81 -23.40 -20.07 -45.09
N GLU A 82 -23.04 -21.14 -45.81
CA GLU A 82 -22.05 -22.12 -45.34
C GLU A 82 -20.63 -21.53 -45.26
N TRP A 83 -20.38 -20.36 -45.87
CA TRP A 83 -19.10 -19.64 -45.85
C TRP A 83 -19.14 -18.54 -44.79
N LYS A 84 -18.98 -18.91 -43.52
CA LYS A 84 -19.06 -17.98 -42.39
C LYS A 84 -17.89 -18.07 -41.42
N LEU A 85 -17.53 -16.91 -40.86
CA LEU A 85 -16.67 -16.78 -39.68
C LEU A 85 -17.49 -16.21 -38.52
N VAL A 86 -17.31 -16.78 -37.34
CA VAL A 86 -17.99 -16.35 -36.12
C VAL A 86 -16.98 -16.22 -34.99
N GLN A 87 -17.05 -15.09 -34.29
CA GLN A 87 -16.25 -14.82 -33.11
C GLN A 87 -17.14 -14.36 -31.95
N GLY A 88 -17.11 -15.09 -30.84
CA GLY A 88 -17.80 -14.72 -29.61
C GLY A 88 -17.01 -13.69 -28.79
N PHE A 89 -17.72 -12.89 -28.01
CA PHE A 89 -17.17 -12.04 -26.96
C PHE A 89 -18.06 -12.09 -25.71
N GLU A 90 -17.47 -11.96 -24.52
CA GLU A 90 -18.16 -12.03 -23.23
C GLU A 90 -18.02 -10.70 -22.49
N THR A 91 -19.14 -10.15 -22.04
CA THR A 91 -19.23 -8.86 -21.32
C THR A 91 -19.82 -9.08 -19.93
N ILE A 92 -19.78 -8.05 -19.07
CA ILE A 92 -20.33 -8.13 -17.69
C ILE A 92 -21.84 -8.44 -17.68
N MET A 93 -22.59 -7.98 -18.68
CA MET A 93 -24.05 -8.17 -18.78
C MET A 93 -24.47 -9.42 -19.57
N GLY A 94 -23.58 -10.06 -20.33
CA GLY A 94 -23.88 -11.28 -21.09
C GLY A 94 -22.96 -11.56 -22.28
N GLU A 95 -23.27 -12.63 -23.01
CA GLU A 95 -22.51 -13.06 -24.19
C GLU A 95 -22.99 -12.35 -25.48
N GLY A 96 -22.05 -12.11 -26.39
CA GLY A 96 -22.29 -11.61 -27.73
C GLY A 96 -21.44 -12.30 -28.79
N SER A 97 -21.76 -12.07 -30.06
CA SER A 97 -21.00 -12.62 -31.18
C SER A 97 -20.98 -11.69 -32.39
N VAL A 98 -19.86 -11.67 -33.10
CA VAL A 98 -19.68 -11.04 -34.41
C VAL A 98 -19.58 -12.15 -35.46
N GLU A 99 -20.39 -12.04 -36.51
CA GLU A 99 -20.52 -13.02 -37.58
C GLU A 99 -20.34 -12.33 -38.93
N VAL A 100 -19.55 -12.95 -39.82
CA VAL A 100 -19.32 -12.49 -41.19
C VAL A 100 -19.57 -13.66 -42.14
N CYS A 101 -20.31 -13.42 -43.22
CA CYS A 101 -20.62 -14.43 -44.24
C CYS A 101 -20.28 -13.92 -45.63
N TYR A 102 -19.74 -14.79 -46.49
CA TYR A 102 -19.69 -14.54 -47.92
C TYR A 102 -20.97 -15.04 -48.60
N THR A 103 -21.54 -14.23 -49.49
CA THR A 103 -22.82 -14.52 -50.18
C THR A 103 -22.70 -15.53 -51.33
N ARG A 104 -21.48 -15.96 -51.68
CA ARG A 104 -21.18 -16.97 -52.72
C ARG A 104 -19.88 -17.71 -52.41
N SER A 105 -19.64 -18.82 -53.10
CA SER A 105 -18.40 -19.59 -52.97
C SER A 105 -17.21 -18.84 -53.56
N PHE A 106 -16.10 -18.83 -52.82
CA PHE A 106 -14.79 -18.32 -53.26
C PHE A 106 -13.72 -19.41 -53.14
N VAL A 107 -12.49 -19.11 -53.56
CA VAL A 107 -11.33 -20.01 -53.44
C VAL A 107 -11.06 -20.28 -51.97
N GLN A 108 -10.68 -21.52 -51.61
CA GLN A 108 -10.32 -21.83 -50.23
C GLN A 108 -8.92 -21.30 -49.90
N GLU A 109 -8.83 -20.63 -48.76
CA GLU A 109 -7.63 -20.06 -48.16
C GLU A 109 -7.35 -20.78 -46.81
N ASP A 110 -7.21 -20.05 -45.70
CA ASP A 110 -6.80 -20.61 -44.40
C ASP A 110 -7.98 -21.21 -43.60
N GLU A 111 -9.11 -20.50 -43.50
CA GLU A 111 -10.31 -20.96 -42.78
C GLU A 111 -11.53 -20.90 -43.71
N GLY A 112 -11.69 -21.93 -44.56
CA GLY A 112 -12.66 -21.89 -45.65
C GLY A 112 -12.22 -20.87 -46.71
N PRO A 113 -13.10 -19.97 -47.19
CA PRO A 113 -12.70 -18.90 -48.12
C PRO A 113 -12.04 -17.68 -47.46
N PHE A 114 -11.76 -17.72 -46.15
CA PHE A 114 -11.22 -16.58 -45.41
C PHE A 114 -9.72 -16.71 -45.15
N MET A 115 -9.02 -15.59 -45.19
CA MET A 115 -7.59 -15.49 -44.86
C MET A 115 -7.37 -15.42 -43.35
N LYS A 116 -6.17 -15.80 -42.90
CA LYS A 116 -5.76 -15.67 -41.50
C LYS A 116 -5.89 -14.23 -40.97
N GLU A 117 -5.61 -13.23 -41.80
CA GLU A 117 -5.71 -11.81 -41.45
C GLU A 117 -7.16 -11.39 -41.19
N GLU A 118 -8.12 -11.98 -41.91
CA GLU A 118 -9.56 -11.73 -41.70
C GLU A 118 -10.03 -12.37 -40.39
N ARG A 119 -9.46 -13.52 -40.02
CA ARG A 119 -9.70 -14.12 -38.70
C ARG A 119 -9.14 -13.26 -37.58
N ASP A 120 -7.90 -12.80 -37.72
CA ASP A 120 -7.25 -11.92 -36.73
C ASP A 120 -7.99 -10.58 -36.62
N LEU A 121 -8.50 -10.03 -37.73
CA LEU A 121 -9.38 -8.86 -37.73
C LEU A 121 -10.65 -9.10 -36.91
N LEU A 122 -11.34 -10.22 -37.12
CA LEU A 122 -12.60 -10.53 -36.43
C LEU A 122 -12.38 -10.72 -34.92
N ILE A 123 -11.25 -11.30 -34.51
CA ILE A 123 -10.81 -11.39 -33.11
C ILE A 123 -10.60 -10.00 -32.51
N ASN A 124 -9.77 -9.17 -33.16
CA ASN A 124 -9.50 -7.81 -32.69
C ASN A 124 -10.77 -6.96 -32.61
N PHE A 125 -11.69 -7.14 -33.57
CA PHE A 125 -12.97 -6.43 -33.61
C PHE A 125 -13.87 -6.83 -32.44
N ALA A 126 -13.95 -8.13 -32.11
CA ALA A 126 -14.69 -8.64 -30.96
C ALA A 126 -14.09 -8.14 -29.63
N ASP A 127 -12.77 -8.09 -29.51
CA ASP A 127 -12.08 -7.57 -28.32
C ASP A 127 -12.30 -6.06 -28.12
N LEU A 128 -12.33 -5.28 -29.21
CA LEU A 128 -12.63 -3.85 -29.16
C LEU A 128 -14.07 -3.58 -28.71
N ILE A 129 -15.04 -4.36 -29.20
CA ILE A 129 -16.43 -4.30 -28.73
C ILE A 129 -16.52 -4.66 -27.25
N ASN A 130 -15.86 -5.74 -26.84
CA ASN A 130 -15.82 -6.17 -25.44
C ASN A 130 -15.27 -5.06 -24.51
N GLY A 131 -14.09 -4.54 -24.84
CA GLY A 131 -13.45 -3.46 -24.08
C GLY A 131 -14.31 -2.20 -23.98
N TYR A 132 -14.99 -1.84 -25.06
CA TYR A 132 -15.89 -0.68 -25.07
C TYR A 132 -17.14 -0.89 -24.21
N ILE A 133 -17.84 -2.02 -24.37
CA ILE A 133 -19.05 -2.32 -23.59
C ILE A 133 -18.73 -2.38 -22.09
N ASN A 134 -17.66 -3.06 -21.70
CA ASN A 134 -17.24 -3.10 -20.30
C ASN A 134 -16.87 -1.72 -19.75
N SER A 135 -16.31 -0.82 -20.59
CA SER A 135 -16.00 0.55 -20.18
C SER A 135 -17.27 1.39 -19.95
N LEU A 136 -18.32 1.21 -20.76
CA LEU A 136 -19.62 1.85 -20.55
C LEU A 136 -20.35 1.31 -19.30
N GLU A 137 -20.22 0.01 -19.05
CA GLU A 137 -20.85 -0.66 -17.92
C GLU A 137 -20.14 -0.30 -16.60
N ALA A 138 -18.82 -0.16 -16.59
CA ALA A 138 -18.07 0.40 -15.45
C ALA A 138 -18.52 1.84 -15.11
N ASP A 139 -18.77 2.67 -16.13
CA ASP A 139 -19.23 4.06 -15.96
C ASP A 139 -20.69 4.16 -15.44
N THR A 140 -21.58 3.23 -15.82
CA THR A 140 -22.99 3.23 -15.38
C THR A 140 -23.20 2.60 -14.00
N THR A 141 -22.39 1.59 -13.65
CA THR A 141 -22.46 0.94 -12.32
C THR A 141 -22.01 1.90 -11.21
N THR A 142 -21.07 2.81 -11.51
CA THR A 142 -20.52 3.77 -10.53
C THR A 142 -21.50 4.88 -10.12
N GLU A 143 -22.49 5.24 -10.96
CA GLU A 143 -23.50 6.27 -10.64
C GLU A 143 -24.74 5.74 -9.91
N GLN A 144 -24.98 4.41 -9.87
CA GLN A 144 -26.13 3.81 -9.16
C GLN A 144 -25.75 3.06 -7.86
N ASP A 145 -24.50 2.60 -7.70
CA ASP A 145 -24.09 1.81 -6.53
C ASP A 145 -23.74 2.61 -5.26
N THR A 146 -23.95 3.93 -5.24
CA THR A 146 -23.78 4.69 -3.98
C THR A 146 -24.95 4.54 -3.00
N ARG A 147 -25.95 3.68 -3.29
CA ARG A 147 -27.14 3.48 -2.44
C ARG A 147 -27.62 2.04 -2.21
N GLN A 148 -26.82 1.01 -2.49
CA GLN A 148 -27.13 -0.33 -2.01
C GLN A 148 -26.21 -0.74 -0.88
N GLU A 149 -26.79 -0.87 0.32
CA GLU A 149 -26.24 -1.70 1.40
C GLU A 149 -26.00 -3.09 0.83
N ILE A 150 -24.75 -3.43 0.58
CA ILE A 150 -24.35 -4.77 0.15
C ILE A 150 -24.63 -5.71 1.31
N ALA A 151 -25.62 -6.59 1.13
CA ALA A 151 -25.92 -7.68 2.04
C ALA A 151 -24.65 -8.50 2.31
N VAL A 152 -24.34 -8.67 3.59
CA VAL A 152 -23.22 -9.47 4.10
C VAL A 152 -23.41 -10.92 3.65
N PRO A 153 -22.53 -11.51 2.84
CA PRO A 153 -22.53 -12.94 2.62
C PRO A 153 -22.18 -13.63 3.94
N GLN A 154 -23.03 -14.57 4.36
CA GLN A 154 -22.77 -15.44 5.50
C GLN A 154 -21.79 -16.55 5.10
N ASP A 155 -20.51 -16.21 4.89
CA ASP A 155 -19.38 -17.12 5.17
C ASP A 155 -18.02 -16.41 4.99
N PRO A 156 -17.11 -16.46 5.99
CA PRO A 156 -15.79 -15.86 5.89
C PRO A 156 -14.80 -16.82 5.20
N ASP A 157 -14.89 -16.94 3.87
CA ASP A 157 -13.85 -17.60 3.09
C ASP A 157 -12.86 -16.58 2.50
N SER A 158 -11.60 -17.02 2.30
CA SER A 158 -10.39 -16.25 1.93
C SER A 158 -10.51 -15.10 0.91
N SER A 159 -11.59 -15.10 0.11
CA SER A 159 -11.98 -14.02 -0.81
C SER A 159 -12.15 -12.65 -0.12
N THR A 160 -12.63 -12.62 1.12
CA THR A 160 -12.91 -11.36 1.84
C THR A 160 -11.62 -10.64 2.27
N ILE A 161 -10.57 -11.39 2.63
CA ILE A 161 -9.28 -10.85 3.09
C ILE A 161 -8.49 -10.26 1.91
N ARG A 162 -8.44 -10.96 0.77
CA ARG A 162 -7.86 -10.40 -0.47
C ARG A 162 -8.59 -9.15 -0.92
N ARG A 163 -9.92 -9.11 -0.75
CA ARG A 163 -10.72 -7.92 -1.05
C ARG A 163 -10.38 -6.73 -0.14
N LEU A 164 -10.08 -6.95 1.14
CA LEU A 164 -9.62 -5.87 2.03
C LEU A 164 -8.26 -5.31 1.60
N LEU A 165 -7.35 -6.18 1.17
CA LEU A 165 -6.04 -5.80 0.68
C LEU A 165 -6.14 -5.02 -0.66
N GLN A 166 -7.02 -5.47 -1.55
CA GLN A 166 -7.37 -4.77 -2.78
C GLN A 166 -8.00 -3.40 -2.48
N GLN A 167 -8.98 -3.33 -1.58
CA GLN A 167 -9.62 -2.05 -1.18
C GLN A 167 -8.63 -1.05 -0.55
N PHE A 168 -7.60 -1.53 0.15
CA PHE A 168 -6.54 -0.68 0.66
C PHE A 168 -5.70 -0.09 -0.49
N LEU A 169 -5.28 -0.92 -1.44
CA LEU A 169 -4.55 -0.48 -2.63
C LEU A 169 -5.41 0.52 -3.43
N ASP A 170 -6.69 0.22 -3.63
CA ASP A 170 -7.63 1.09 -4.33
C ASP A 170 -7.86 2.40 -3.58
N ARG A 171 -7.99 2.41 -2.24
CA ARG A 171 -8.13 3.67 -1.46
C ARG A 171 -6.87 4.54 -1.52
N HIS A 172 -5.68 3.92 -1.51
CA HIS A 172 -4.40 4.62 -1.61
C HIS A 172 -4.10 5.10 -3.04
N ASN A 173 -4.57 4.36 -4.05
CA ASN A 173 -4.41 4.70 -5.46
C ASN A 173 -5.51 5.62 -5.98
N ALA A 174 -6.71 5.66 -5.39
CA ALA A 174 -7.85 6.43 -5.90
C ALA A 174 -7.55 7.92 -6.16
N GLU A 175 -6.70 8.55 -5.35
CA GLU A 175 -6.28 9.94 -5.62
C GLU A 175 -5.27 10.02 -6.78
N ARG A 176 -4.40 9.02 -6.93
CA ARG A 176 -3.51 8.87 -8.11
C ARG A 176 -4.32 8.59 -9.36
N ASP A 177 -5.34 7.73 -9.27
CA ASP A 177 -6.18 7.29 -10.37
C ASP A 177 -6.94 8.47 -10.99
N VAL A 178 -7.46 9.39 -10.16
CA VAL A 178 -8.08 10.63 -10.68
C VAL A 178 -7.10 11.43 -11.53
N PHE A 179 -5.82 11.53 -11.16
CA PHE A 179 -4.82 12.23 -11.97
C PHE A 179 -4.32 11.42 -13.17
N HIS A 180 -4.30 10.08 -13.06
CA HIS A 180 -4.04 9.19 -14.19
C HIS A 180 -5.08 9.35 -15.29
N ASP A 181 -6.34 9.55 -14.89
CA ASP A 181 -7.49 9.76 -15.75
C ASP A 181 -7.54 11.15 -16.42
N LEU A 182 -6.67 12.09 -16.02
CA LEU A 182 -6.57 13.41 -16.65
C LEU A 182 -5.62 13.38 -17.84
N MET A 183 -5.94 14.18 -18.86
CA MET A 183 -5.20 14.25 -20.13
C MET A 183 -4.97 12.88 -20.80
N PRO A 184 -6.04 12.09 -21.06
CA PRO A 184 -5.91 10.80 -21.73
C PRO A 184 -5.33 10.91 -23.15
N PHE A 185 -5.64 12.00 -23.87
CA PHE A 185 -5.04 12.30 -25.15
C PHE A 185 -3.78 13.16 -24.97
N MET A 186 -2.65 12.70 -25.52
CA MET A 186 -1.40 13.45 -25.60
C MET A 186 -0.86 13.34 -27.01
N VAL A 187 -0.32 14.44 -27.53
CA VAL A 187 0.31 14.44 -28.86
C VAL A 187 1.65 13.70 -28.75
N ARG A 188 1.80 12.60 -29.49
CA ARG A 188 3.00 11.74 -29.48
C ARG A 188 3.76 11.78 -30.80
N GLU A 189 3.06 11.87 -31.93
CA GLU A 189 3.66 11.86 -33.27
C GLU A 189 3.17 13.09 -34.07
N ILE A 190 4.11 13.96 -34.46
CA ILE A 190 3.86 15.14 -35.29
C ILE A 190 4.55 14.94 -36.64
N LEU A 191 3.79 15.08 -37.74
CA LEU A 191 4.34 15.15 -39.09
C LEU A 191 4.58 16.61 -39.46
N LEU A 192 5.84 16.99 -39.70
CA LEU A 192 6.22 18.33 -40.13
C LEU A 192 6.51 18.31 -41.64
N VAL A 193 5.66 18.94 -42.45
CA VAL A 193 5.88 19.11 -43.89
C VAL A 193 6.52 20.47 -44.11
N ALA A 194 7.82 20.49 -44.45
CA ALA A 194 8.59 21.72 -44.61
C ALA A 194 9.62 21.57 -45.73
N SER A 195 9.91 22.65 -46.46
CA SER A 195 11.02 22.61 -47.41
C SER A 195 12.35 22.40 -46.67
N LEU A 196 13.38 21.90 -47.35
CA LEU A 196 14.71 21.74 -46.74
C LEU A 196 15.26 23.06 -46.18
N TYR A 197 14.92 24.19 -46.80
CA TYR A 197 15.33 25.50 -46.32
C TYR A 197 14.58 25.90 -45.04
N ASP A 198 13.26 25.72 -45.00
CA ASP A 198 12.45 26.04 -43.81
C ASP A 198 12.81 25.12 -42.63
N ALA A 199 13.04 23.83 -42.89
CA ALA A 199 13.53 22.88 -41.90
C ALA A 199 14.92 23.27 -41.37
N TYR A 200 15.83 23.69 -42.25
CA TYR A 200 17.15 24.20 -41.85
C TYR A 200 17.06 25.51 -41.05
N SER A 201 16.17 26.44 -41.41
CA SER A 201 15.95 27.67 -40.66
C SER A 201 15.49 27.40 -39.23
N ILE A 202 14.72 26.33 -39.00
CA ILE A 202 14.32 25.90 -37.66
C ILE A 202 15.48 25.23 -36.90
N GLU A 203 16.36 24.46 -37.57
CA GLU A 203 17.53 23.83 -36.93
C GLU A 203 18.72 24.76 -36.70
N GLY A 204 18.88 25.80 -37.54
CA GLY A 204 20.04 26.70 -37.55
C GLY A 204 20.14 27.65 -36.35
N GLU A 205 19.03 27.91 -35.64
CA GLU A 205 18.99 28.73 -34.41
C GLU A 205 19.25 27.90 -33.12
N GLY A 206 19.61 26.63 -33.31
CA GLY A 206 19.92 25.64 -32.28
C GLY A 206 19.06 24.39 -32.49
N ARG A 207 19.54 23.22 -32.04
CA ARG A 207 18.89 21.93 -32.30
C ARG A 207 17.42 22.01 -31.90
N PHE A 208 16.52 22.03 -32.87
CA PHE A 208 15.08 22.16 -32.71
C PHE A 208 14.50 21.16 -31.70
N SER A 209 15.00 19.92 -31.75
CA SER A 209 14.69 18.88 -30.77
C SER A 209 15.11 19.28 -29.35
N ASP A 210 16.26 19.92 -29.15
CA ASP A 210 16.80 20.29 -27.84
C ASP A 210 16.00 21.40 -27.16
N TYR A 211 15.40 22.32 -27.91
CA TYR A 211 14.52 23.36 -27.33
C TYR A 211 13.14 22.81 -26.94
N MET A 212 12.53 21.95 -27.78
CA MET A 212 11.36 21.17 -27.36
C MET A 212 11.69 20.32 -26.13
N LEU A 213 12.79 19.56 -26.16
CA LEU A 213 13.27 18.75 -25.03
C LEU A 213 13.49 19.60 -23.77
N GLY A 214 14.09 20.78 -23.90
CA GLY A 214 14.37 21.69 -22.79
C GLY A 214 13.11 22.14 -22.06
N GLU A 215 12.06 22.55 -22.79
CA GLU A 215 10.79 22.96 -22.18
C GLU A 215 10.06 21.78 -21.53
N TYR A 216 9.97 20.62 -22.20
CA TYR A 216 9.36 19.43 -21.62
C TYR A 216 10.12 18.92 -20.38
N TYR A 217 11.46 19.02 -20.38
CA TYR A 217 12.31 18.61 -19.27
C TYR A 217 12.25 19.60 -18.09
N GLN A 218 12.31 20.91 -18.35
CA GLN A 218 12.13 21.95 -17.32
C GLN A 218 10.75 21.88 -16.65
N MET A 219 9.74 21.40 -17.38
CA MET A 219 8.36 21.29 -16.92
C MET A 219 7.99 19.88 -16.43
N SER A 220 8.94 18.95 -16.32
CA SER A 220 8.75 17.59 -15.80
C SER A 220 7.62 16.81 -16.48
N LEU A 221 7.42 16.99 -17.78
CA LEU A 221 6.40 16.30 -18.56
C LEU A 221 6.89 14.92 -19.03
N THR A 222 6.07 13.88 -18.88
CA THR A 222 6.47 12.47 -19.17
C THR A 222 6.52 12.09 -20.65
N THR A 223 5.89 12.86 -21.52
CA THR A 223 5.71 12.47 -22.93
C THR A 223 6.14 13.61 -23.84
N ILE A 224 7.16 13.34 -24.64
CA ILE A 224 7.74 14.30 -25.58
C ILE A 224 7.31 13.84 -26.98
N PRO A 225 6.66 14.70 -27.78
CA PRO A 225 6.24 14.31 -29.12
C PRO A 225 7.46 14.08 -30.01
N ARG A 226 7.43 12.99 -30.76
CA ARG A 226 8.35 12.74 -31.86
C ARG A 226 7.90 13.56 -33.06
N ILE A 227 8.84 14.30 -33.64
CA ILE A 227 8.60 15.09 -34.85
C ILE A 227 9.29 14.39 -36.02
N THR A 228 8.53 14.10 -37.07
CA THR A 228 9.05 13.54 -38.32
C THR A 228 8.94 14.58 -39.42
N GLY A 229 10.08 15.07 -39.89
CA GLY A 229 10.15 16.03 -41.00
C GLY A 229 10.09 15.34 -42.36
N VAL A 230 9.34 15.93 -43.30
CA VAL A 230 9.28 15.51 -44.70
C VAL A 230 9.35 16.71 -45.63
N SER A 231 9.99 16.52 -46.78
CA SER A 231 10.34 17.62 -47.70
C SER A 231 9.39 17.79 -48.89
N GLY A 232 8.49 16.83 -49.10
CA GLY A 232 7.61 16.80 -50.26
C GLY A 232 6.36 15.96 -50.07
N GLU A 233 5.46 16.04 -51.05
CA GLU A 233 4.14 15.38 -51.04
C GLU A 233 4.25 13.85 -50.95
N ASP A 234 5.05 13.23 -51.83
CA ASP A 234 5.18 11.76 -51.89
C ASP A 234 5.71 11.19 -50.57
N GLU A 235 6.68 11.88 -49.97
CA GLU A 235 7.25 11.49 -48.67
C GLU A 235 6.22 11.67 -47.54
N ALA A 236 5.44 12.76 -47.56
CA ALA A 236 4.36 12.98 -46.59
C ALA A 236 3.31 11.86 -46.64
N PHE A 237 2.85 11.49 -47.84
CA PHE A 237 1.89 10.39 -48.00
C PHE A 237 2.48 9.03 -47.65
N SER A 238 3.72 8.75 -48.04
CA SER A 238 4.42 7.52 -47.64
C SER A 238 4.54 7.40 -46.12
N ARG A 239 4.81 8.50 -45.41
CA ARG A 239 4.84 8.51 -43.94
C ARG A 239 3.45 8.31 -43.33
N LEU A 240 2.43 8.99 -43.84
CA LEU A 240 1.04 8.87 -43.38
C LEU A 240 0.47 7.46 -43.63
N GLU A 241 0.92 6.77 -44.67
CA GLU A 241 0.57 5.37 -44.95
C GLU A 241 1.30 4.39 -44.03
N ALA A 242 2.55 4.69 -43.68
CA ALA A 242 3.37 3.81 -42.85
C ALA A 242 3.03 3.89 -41.35
N ARG A 243 2.59 5.05 -40.84
CA ARG A 243 2.38 5.31 -39.41
C ARG A 243 1.27 6.31 -39.13
N HIS A 244 0.69 6.20 -37.93
CA HIS A 244 -0.25 7.18 -37.40
C HIS A 244 0.48 8.45 -36.92
N TYR A 245 -0.13 9.61 -37.16
CA TYR A 245 0.27 10.90 -36.62
C TYR A 245 -0.91 11.56 -35.92
N ASP A 246 -0.66 12.11 -34.74
CA ASP A 246 -1.67 12.82 -33.95
C ASP A 246 -1.94 14.22 -34.50
N MET A 247 -0.96 14.79 -35.22
CA MET A 247 -0.98 16.16 -35.72
C MET A 247 -0.08 16.33 -36.94
N ILE A 248 -0.50 17.18 -37.88
CA ILE A 248 0.28 17.57 -39.07
C ILE A 248 0.52 19.09 -39.01
N ILE A 249 1.77 19.50 -39.20
CA ILE A 249 2.17 20.90 -39.33
C ILE A 249 2.74 21.11 -40.72
N ILE A 250 2.14 22.01 -41.49
CA ILE A 250 2.59 22.33 -42.84
C ILE A 250 3.17 23.74 -42.82
N MET A 251 4.45 23.85 -43.15
CA MET A 251 5.12 25.14 -43.23
C MET A 251 4.93 25.79 -44.59
N VAL A 252 4.71 27.10 -44.56
CA VAL A 252 4.62 27.95 -45.73
C VAL A 252 5.80 28.91 -45.71
N GLY A 253 6.77 28.63 -46.58
CA GLY A 253 7.96 29.43 -46.77
C GLY A 253 7.87 30.26 -48.06
N VAL A 254 8.92 30.18 -48.89
CA VAL A 254 9.00 30.93 -50.16
C VAL A 254 7.92 30.48 -51.17
N ASP A 255 7.67 29.17 -51.25
CA ASP A 255 6.59 28.60 -52.06
C ASP A 255 5.30 28.56 -51.26
N LYS A 256 4.31 29.38 -51.68
CA LYS A 256 3.05 29.56 -50.96
C LYS A 256 1.94 28.64 -51.45
N ALA A 257 2.01 28.19 -52.71
CA ALA A 257 0.91 27.46 -53.34
C ALA A 257 0.99 25.96 -53.00
N LYS A 258 2.18 25.37 -53.18
CA LYS A 258 2.38 23.93 -53.03
C LYS A 258 2.04 23.39 -51.63
N PRO A 259 2.41 24.04 -50.51
CA PRO A 259 2.03 23.54 -49.19
C PRO A 259 0.51 23.51 -48.95
N LEU A 260 -0.24 24.46 -49.52
CA LEU A 260 -1.70 24.51 -49.42
C LEU A 260 -2.39 23.47 -50.30
N GLU A 261 -1.80 23.14 -51.45
CA GLU A 261 -2.23 22.00 -52.28
C GLU A 261 -2.03 20.67 -51.56
N ILE A 262 -0.87 20.49 -50.93
CA ILE A 262 -0.59 19.32 -50.08
C ILE A 262 -1.60 19.24 -48.93
N CYS A 263 -1.92 20.37 -48.30
CA CYS A 263 -2.94 20.44 -47.24
C CYS A 263 -4.30 19.93 -47.72
N ARG A 264 -4.78 20.37 -48.89
CA ARG A 264 -6.04 19.87 -49.49
C ARG A 264 -6.00 18.37 -49.67
N LYS A 265 -4.97 17.84 -50.34
CA LYS A 265 -4.86 16.40 -50.60
C LYS A 265 -4.78 15.57 -49.33
N ILE A 266 -4.04 16.05 -48.32
CA ILE A 266 -3.95 15.38 -47.01
C ILE A 266 -5.32 15.35 -46.35
N LYS A 267 -6.06 16.47 -46.33
CA LYS A 267 -7.38 16.54 -45.71
C LYS A 267 -8.47 15.78 -46.49
N ASP A 268 -8.33 15.64 -47.80
CA ASP A 268 -9.21 14.80 -48.61
C ASP A 268 -9.06 13.31 -48.24
N LYS A 269 -7.82 12.84 -48.00
CA LYS A 269 -7.52 11.44 -47.65
C LYS A 269 -7.61 11.15 -46.14
N TYR A 270 -7.26 12.13 -45.30
CA TYR A 270 -7.15 12.03 -43.84
C TYR A 270 -7.84 13.22 -43.12
N PRO A 271 -9.16 13.39 -43.28
CA PRO A 271 -9.88 14.57 -42.76
C PRO A 271 -9.83 14.71 -41.23
N TYR A 272 -9.67 13.58 -40.53
CA TYR A 272 -9.68 13.48 -39.07
C TYR A 272 -8.38 13.95 -38.40
N ILE A 273 -7.25 14.04 -39.13
CA ILE A 273 -5.98 14.46 -38.52
C ILE A 273 -5.95 16.00 -38.45
N PRO A 274 -5.74 16.59 -37.25
CA PRO A 274 -5.54 18.03 -37.10
C PRO A 274 -4.36 18.51 -37.95
N THR A 275 -4.63 19.41 -38.90
CA THR A 275 -3.66 19.95 -39.85
C THR A 275 -3.53 21.45 -39.67
N TYR A 276 -2.38 21.89 -39.15
CA TYR A 276 -2.11 23.30 -38.86
C TYR A 276 -1.12 23.87 -39.87
N ILE A 277 -1.32 25.14 -40.24
CA ILE A 277 -0.41 25.88 -41.10
C ILE A 277 0.54 26.72 -40.24
N LEU A 278 1.84 26.70 -40.54
CA LEU A 278 2.84 27.53 -39.89
C LEU A 278 3.52 28.45 -40.93
N LEU A 279 3.32 29.75 -40.81
CA LEU A 279 3.90 30.75 -41.71
C LEU A 279 5.30 31.15 -41.24
N ASN A 280 6.27 31.20 -42.17
CA ASN A 280 7.60 31.72 -41.88
C ASN A 280 7.64 33.27 -41.86
N ASN A 281 6.69 33.92 -42.55
CA ASN A 281 6.61 35.39 -42.63
C ASN A 281 5.19 35.89 -42.32
N PRO A 282 5.00 36.81 -41.35
CA PRO A 282 3.71 37.44 -41.08
C PRO A 282 3.08 38.12 -42.31
N GLY A 283 3.89 38.57 -43.27
CA GLY A 283 3.40 39.17 -44.52
C GLY A 283 2.54 38.24 -45.37
N ASP A 284 2.57 36.93 -45.12
CA ASP A 284 1.82 35.92 -45.88
C ASP A 284 0.45 35.57 -45.26
N ILE A 285 0.12 36.15 -44.10
CA ILE A 285 -1.18 35.97 -43.44
C ILE A 285 -2.35 36.28 -44.39
N PRO A 286 -2.38 37.42 -45.12
CA PRO A 286 -3.52 37.75 -45.98
C PRO A 286 -3.73 36.72 -47.10
N TYR A 287 -2.63 36.18 -47.64
CA TYR A 287 -2.69 35.16 -48.69
C TYR A 287 -3.30 33.85 -48.17
N VAL A 288 -2.83 33.33 -47.04
CA VAL A 288 -3.35 32.07 -46.47
C VAL A 288 -4.79 32.22 -45.97
N GLN A 289 -5.15 33.38 -45.41
CA GLN A 289 -6.53 33.66 -45.02
C GLN A 289 -7.47 33.67 -46.23
N GLU A 290 -7.06 34.23 -47.37
CA GLU A 290 -7.83 34.17 -48.60
C GLU A 290 -7.98 32.73 -49.10
N GLN A 291 -6.92 31.92 -49.02
CA GLN A 291 -7.00 30.50 -49.36
C GLN A 291 -7.94 29.72 -48.44
N LYS A 292 -8.03 30.07 -47.15
CA LYS A 292 -9.03 29.52 -46.22
C LYS A 292 -10.46 29.86 -46.69
N ARG A 293 -10.69 31.10 -47.14
CA ARG A 293 -11.98 31.53 -47.71
C ARG A 293 -12.33 30.80 -49.00
N LEU A 294 -11.32 30.47 -49.80
CA LEU A 294 -11.43 29.63 -51.01
C LEU A 294 -11.56 28.12 -50.70
N GLY A 295 -11.75 27.75 -49.43
CA GLY A 295 -12.07 26.38 -49.02
C GLY A 295 -10.88 25.45 -48.80
N VAL A 296 -9.66 25.96 -48.58
CA VAL A 296 -8.56 25.11 -48.09
C VAL A 296 -8.87 24.66 -46.65
N PRO A 297 -8.97 23.35 -46.36
CA PRO A 297 -9.55 22.84 -45.12
C PRO A 297 -8.55 22.68 -43.97
N PHE A 298 -7.76 23.71 -43.64
CA PHE A 298 -6.87 23.63 -42.48
C PHE A 298 -7.55 24.05 -41.17
N ASP A 299 -7.16 23.43 -40.05
CA ASP A 299 -7.82 23.62 -38.75
C ASP A 299 -7.37 24.89 -38.04
N ASN A 300 -6.06 25.20 -38.09
CA ASN A 300 -5.51 26.39 -37.43
C ASN A 300 -4.29 26.97 -38.17
N LEU A 301 -3.99 28.23 -37.90
CA LEU A 301 -2.89 29.00 -38.52
C LEU A 301 -1.95 29.51 -37.43
N PHE A 302 -0.65 29.44 -37.60
CA PHE A 302 0.33 30.00 -36.68
C PHE A 302 1.42 30.72 -37.47
N VAL A 303 2.15 31.60 -36.80
CA VAL A 303 3.27 32.34 -37.37
C VAL A 303 4.53 32.03 -36.58
N TRP A 304 5.60 31.69 -37.29
CA TRP A 304 6.92 31.50 -36.72
C TRP A 304 7.56 32.87 -36.44
N THR A 305 7.80 33.18 -35.16
CA THR A 305 8.43 34.43 -34.72
C THR A 305 9.90 34.25 -34.32
N GLY A 306 10.52 33.11 -34.66
CA GLY A 306 11.85 32.73 -34.15
C GLY A 306 11.83 32.01 -32.80
N GLU A 307 10.64 31.66 -32.29
CA GLU A 307 10.47 31.08 -30.96
C GLU A 307 9.92 29.65 -31.03
N SER A 308 10.77 28.68 -30.67
CA SER A 308 10.44 27.24 -30.70
C SER A 308 9.26 26.83 -29.82
N ARG A 309 8.92 27.62 -28.79
CA ARG A 309 7.78 27.38 -27.89
C ARG A 309 6.42 27.37 -28.60
N VAL A 310 6.31 27.92 -29.81
CA VAL A 310 5.07 27.86 -30.60
C VAL A 310 4.63 26.42 -30.90
N PHE A 311 5.56 25.51 -31.18
CA PHE A 311 5.24 24.09 -31.42
C PHE A 311 4.66 23.40 -30.17
N PHE A 312 5.16 23.79 -28.99
CA PHE A 312 4.67 23.31 -27.71
C PHE A 312 3.24 23.79 -27.48
N ALA A 313 2.99 25.08 -27.71
CA ALA A 313 1.66 25.66 -27.61
C ALA A 313 0.65 25.04 -28.59
N MET A 314 1.07 24.76 -29.82
CA MET A 314 0.24 24.10 -30.85
C MET A 314 -0.21 22.70 -30.39
N ALA A 315 0.73 21.88 -29.87
CA ALA A 315 0.42 20.57 -29.32
C ALA A 315 -0.49 20.68 -28.08
N LYS A 316 -0.18 21.56 -27.14
CA LYS A 316 -0.96 21.73 -25.90
C LYS A 316 -2.37 22.29 -26.13
N LEU A 317 -2.54 23.19 -27.09
CA LEU A 317 -3.88 23.65 -27.50
C LEU A 317 -4.73 22.51 -28.04
N LEU A 318 -4.14 21.62 -28.84
CA LEU A 318 -4.85 20.44 -29.34
C LEU A 318 -5.20 19.48 -28.18
N GLU A 319 -4.24 19.20 -27.30
CA GLU A 319 -4.48 18.36 -26.11
C GLU A 319 -5.59 18.93 -25.22
N ASP A 320 -5.54 20.22 -24.90
CA ASP A 320 -6.53 20.87 -24.03
C ASP A 320 -7.92 20.88 -24.70
N LYS A 321 -8.00 21.15 -26.01
CA LYS A 321 -9.27 21.12 -26.77
C LYS A 321 -9.91 19.73 -26.76
N VAL A 322 -9.13 18.66 -26.86
CA VAL A 322 -9.64 17.27 -26.85
C VAL A 322 -10.01 16.83 -25.43
N ASN A 323 -9.18 17.16 -24.43
CA ASN A 323 -9.33 16.64 -23.07
C ASN A 323 -10.26 17.46 -22.16
N VAL A 324 -10.58 18.73 -22.50
CA VAL A 324 -11.30 19.64 -21.58
C VAL A 324 -12.60 19.07 -21.02
N ARG A 325 -13.38 18.31 -21.80
CA ARG A 325 -14.62 17.68 -21.30
C ARG A 325 -14.36 16.62 -20.24
N ASN A 326 -13.35 15.77 -20.44
CA ASN A 326 -12.96 14.74 -19.47
C ASN A 326 -12.40 15.39 -18.20
N ASP A 327 -11.47 16.32 -18.37
CA ASP A 327 -10.70 16.87 -17.26
C ASP A 327 -11.57 17.77 -16.36
N THR A 328 -12.50 18.53 -16.94
CA THR A 328 -13.48 19.33 -16.18
C THR A 328 -14.48 18.47 -15.40
N ARG A 329 -14.87 17.29 -15.92
CA ARG A 329 -15.80 16.36 -15.26
C ARG A 329 -15.10 15.55 -14.15
N LYS A 330 -13.96 14.91 -14.45
CA LYS A 330 -13.27 14.00 -13.52
C LYS A 330 -12.45 14.75 -12.47
N GLY A 331 -11.68 15.76 -12.90
CA GLY A 331 -10.69 16.47 -12.09
C GLY A 331 -11.08 17.87 -11.63
N LEU A 332 -12.30 18.36 -11.91
CA LEU A 332 -12.68 19.74 -11.61
C LEU A 332 -11.69 20.79 -12.18
N THR A 333 -10.97 20.47 -13.26
CA THR A 333 -9.96 21.38 -13.82
C THR A 333 -10.63 22.66 -14.33
N GLY A 334 -10.07 23.82 -14.00
CA GLY A 334 -10.57 25.09 -14.50
C GLY A 334 -10.24 25.32 -15.98
N VAL A 335 -10.95 26.26 -16.60
CA VAL A 335 -10.75 26.64 -18.01
C VAL A 335 -10.43 28.13 -18.13
N ILE A 336 -9.42 28.49 -18.90
CA ILE A 336 -9.10 29.86 -19.30
C ILE A 336 -9.52 30.03 -20.76
N LEU A 337 -10.48 30.92 -21.03
CA LEU A 337 -10.94 31.22 -22.38
C LEU A 337 -10.19 32.44 -22.92
N ILE A 338 -9.57 32.29 -24.10
CA ILE A 338 -8.88 33.36 -24.82
C ILE A 338 -9.61 33.60 -26.14
N ILE A 339 -9.90 34.86 -26.44
CA ILE A 339 -10.48 35.30 -27.70
C ILE A 339 -9.47 36.21 -28.41
N GLU A 340 -8.91 35.72 -29.50
CA GLU A 340 -7.91 36.41 -30.31
C GLU A 340 -7.96 35.86 -31.75
N ASP A 341 -8.13 36.74 -32.74
CA ASP A 341 -8.20 36.36 -34.15
C ASP A 341 -6.88 36.56 -34.91
N ALA A 342 -5.97 37.41 -34.39
CA ALA A 342 -4.71 37.74 -35.05
C ALA A 342 -3.63 36.64 -34.87
N PRO A 343 -3.22 35.94 -35.96
CA PRO A 343 -2.30 34.79 -35.85
C PRO A 343 -0.91 35.12 -35.34
N ASP A 344 -0.36 36.26 -35.72
CA ASP A 344 0.89 36.79 -35.20
C ASP A 344 0.82 37.01 -33.67
N TYR A 345 -0.31 37.52 -33.17
CA TYR A 345 -0.46 37.80 -31.75
C TYR A 345 -0.61 36.53 -30.91
N TYR A 346 -1.56 35.63 -31.24
CA TYR A 346 -1.75 34.42 -30.44
C TYR A 346 -0.58 33.43 -30.56
N SER A 347 0.19 33.48 -31.67
CA SER A 347 1.41 32.67 -31.82
C SER A 347 2.52 33.05 -30.83
N THR A 348 2.52 34.28 -30.32
CA THR A 348 3.40 34.72 -29.23
C THR A 348 2.73 34.61 -27.87
N TYR A 349 1.45 34.98 -27.78
CA TYR A 349 0.72 35.10 -26.52
C TYR A 349 0.38 33.75 -25.85
N VAL A 350 -0.05 32.76 -26.64
CA VAL A 350 -0.45 31.45 -26.10
C VAL A 350 0.72 30.66 -25.52
N PRO A 351 1.90 30.55 -26.18
CA PRO A 351 3.07 29.91 -25.57
C PRO A 351 3.43 30.49 -24.21
N MET A 352 3.43 31.83 -24.09
CA MET A 352 3.72 32.51 -22.83
C MET A 352 2.73 32.13 -21.72
N LEU A 353 1.45 32.06 -22.04
CA LEU A 353 0.42 31.65 -21.07
C LEU A 353 0.61 30.21 -20.58
N TYR A 354 0.95 29.27 -21.46
CA TYR A 354 1.24 27.91 -21.03
C TYR A 354 2.42 27.85 -20.07
N THR A 355 3.50 28.56 -20.36
CA THR A 355 4.66 28.66 -19.45
C THR A 355 4.24 29.15 -18.06
N LEU A 356 3.45 30.22 -18.00
CA LEU A 356 2.97 30.78 -16.73
C LEU A 356 2.06 29.81 -15.95
N VAL A 357 1.10 29.17 -16.61
CA VAL A 357 0.17 28.23 -15.95
C VAL A 357 0.92 27.01 -15.41
N LEU A 358 1.87 26.47 -16.18
CA LEU A 358 2.66 25.30 -15.78
C LEU A 358 3.63 25.62 -14.63
N GLU A 359 4.35 26.74 -14.71
CA GLU A 359 5.28 27.19 -13.66
C GLU A 359 4.55 27.32 -12.31
N GLN A 360 3.37 27.97 -12.31
CA GLN A 360 2.59 28.14 -11.10
C GLN A 360 2.02 26.83 -10.55
N THR A 361 1.60 25.91 -11.43
CA THR A 361 1.14 24.58 -11.00
C THR A 361 2.27 23.81 -10.32
N ARG A 362 3.51 23.93 -10.81
CA ARG A 362 4.69 23.29 -10.20
C ARG A 362 4.99 23.80 -8.79
N ILE A 363 4.97 25.13 -8.60
CA ILE A 363 5.21 25.75 -7.28
C ILE A 363 4.22 25.22 -6.22
N LEU A 364 2.97 24.94 -6.60
CA LEU A 364 1.96 24.39 -5.69
C LEU A 364 2.21 22.92 -5.31
N ILE A 365 2.92 22.17 -6.15
CA ILE A 365 3.18 20.74 -5.99
C ILE A 365 4.45 20.48 -5.18
N GLU A 366 5.49 21.31 -5.31
CA GLU A 366 6.80 21.13 -4.65
C GLU A 366 6.71 21.10 -3.11
N ASP A 367 5.71 21.75 -2.52
CA ASP A 367 5.52 21.82 -1.06
C ASP A 367 4.89 20.56 -0.41
N VAL A 368 4.41 19.56 -1.16
CA VAL A 368 3.43 18.56 -0.64
C VAL A 368 3.86 17.09 -0.77
N SER A 369 4.83 16.72 -1.62
CA SER A 369 5.13 15.32 -1.94
C SER A 369 6.63 15.01 -2.03
N SER A 370 7.08 13.94 -1.37
CA SER A 370 8.42 13.35 -1.56
C SER A 370 8.50 12.38 -2.75
N ASP A 371 7.37 12.00 -3.34
CA ASP A 371 7.28 11.08 -4.49
C ASP A 371 7.27 11.86 -5.81
N GLU A 372 8.34 11.75 -6.60
CA GLU A 372 8.54 12.42 -7.89
C GLU A 372 7.51 12.01 -8.96
N LEU A 373 7.12 10.73 -9.00
CA LEU A 373 6.14 10.22 -9.98
C LEU A 373 4.76 10.83 -9.73
N TYR A 374 4.41 11.02 -8.46
CA TYR A 374 3.15 11.66 -8.08
C TYR A 374 3.13 13.16 -8.40
N LYS A 375 4.29 13.85 -8.37
CA LYS A 375 4.38 15.25 -8.78
C LYS A 375 4.01 15.44 -10.25
N VAL A 376 4.48 14.54 -11.13
CA VAL A 376 4.19 14.63 -12.56
C VAL A 376 2.69 14.41 -12.86
N LEU A 377 2.03 13.49 -12.16
CA LEU A 377 0.59 13.26 -12.33
C LEU A 377 -0.23 14.49 -11.93
N LYS A 378 0.15 15.19 -10.86
CA LYS A 378 -0.53 16.41 -10.42
C LYS A 378 -0.47 17.55 -11.44
N LEU A 379 0.58 17.63 -12.28
CA LEU A 379 0.69 18.64 -13.35
C LEU A 379 -0.42 18.49 -14.41
N ARG A 380 -1.04 17.31 -14.55
CA ARG A 380 -2.16 17.08 -15.47
C ARG A 380 -3.44 17.82 -15.06
N ALA A 381 -3.57 18.14 -13.77
CA ALA A 381 -4.67 18.92 -13.21
C ALA A 381 -4.53 20.44 -13.43
N ARG A 382 -3.51 20.89 -14.18
CA ARG A 382 -3.41 22.29 -14.58
C ARG A 382 -4.71 22.75 -15.28
N PRO A 383 -5.08 24.03 -15.17
CA PRO A 383 -6.19 24.58 -15.93
C PRO A 383 -5.96 24.51 -17.44
N LYS A 384 -7.04 24.25 -18.18
CA LYS A 384 -7.04 24.09 -19.64
C LYS A 384 -7.18 25.44 -20.32
N ILE A 385 -6.46 25.65 -21.41
CA ILE A 385 -6.53 26.88 -22.20
C ILE A 385 -7.30 26.60 -23.49
N LEU A 386 -8.36 27.37 -23.74
CA LEU A 386 -9.14 27.29 -24.98
C LEU A 386 -9.02 28.61 -25.74
N LEU A 387 -8.58 28.53 -27.00
CA LEU A 387 -8.50 29.65 -27.93
C LEU A 387 -9.73 29.65 -28.85
N ALA A 388 -10.43 30.78 -28.91
CA ALA A 388 -11.48 31.08 -29.86
C ALA A 388 -11.05 32.26 -30.75
N THR A 389 -11.36 32.16 -32.04
CA THR A 389 -11.01 33.20 -33.04
C THR A 389 -12.21 33.99 -33.51
N THR A 390 -13.43 33.54 -33.18
CA THR A 390 -14.69 34.19 -33.56
C THR A 390 -15.65 34.29 -32.38
N TRP A 391 -16.65 35.16 -32.53
CA TRP A 391 -17.74 35.27 -31.57
C TRP A 391 -18.47 33.94 -31.34
N GLU A 392 -18.75 33.21 -32.41
CA GLU A 392 -19.52 31.97 -32.35
C GLU A 392 -18.76 30.87 -31.60
N GLU A 393 -17.44 30.77 -31.81
CA GLU A 393 -16.56 29.88 -31.05
C GLU A 393 -16.52 30.27 -29.57
N ALA A 394 -16.37 31.57 -29.28
CA ALA A 394 -16.28 32.08 -27.91
C ALA A 394 -17.55 31.79 -27.10
N ILE A 395 -18.73 32.03 -27.67
CA ILE A 395 -20.02 31.75 -27.02
C ILE A 395 -20.22 30.24 -26.84
N SER A 396 -19.89 29.42 -27.83
CA SER A 396 -19.98 27.95 -27.72
C SER A 396 -19.13 27.40 -26.56
N VAL A 397 -17.92 27.92 -26.38
CA VAL A 397 -17.06 27.57 -25.25
C VAL A 397 -17.63 28.09 -23.93
N TYR A 398 -18.11 29.34 -23.90
CA TYR A 398 -18.72 29.94 -22.72
C TYR A 398 -19.92 29.13 -22.23
N GLU A 399 -20.89 28.82 -23.10
CA GLU A 399 -22.09 28.08 -22.74
C GLU A 399 -21.78 26.67 -22.20
N LYS A 400 -20.81 25.97 -22.81
CA LYS A 400 -20.41 24.62 -22.38
C LYS A 400 -19.68 24.59 -21.04
N TYR A 401 -18.88 25.61 -20.75
CA TYR A 401 -17.91 25.57 -19.64
C TYR A 401 -18.04 26.72 -18.63
N ARG A 402 -19.11 27.54 -18.68
CA ARG A 402 -19.31 28.71 -17.80
C ARG A 402 -19.11 28.45 -16.31
N ASP A 403 -19.49 27.26 -15.82
CA ASP A 403 -19.36 26.89 -14.40
C ASP A 403 -17.92 26.49 -14.00
N ARG A 404 -17.02 26.41 -14.98
CA ARG A 404 -15.62 25.98 -14.84
C ARG A 404 -14.61 27.03 -15.32
N LEU A 405 -15.07 28.20 -15.79
CA LEU A 405 -14.18 29.27 -16.22
C LEU A 405 -13.45 29.89 -15.02
N LEU A 406 -12.13 29.99 -15.13
CA LEU A 406 -11.29 30.75 -14.21
C LEU A 406 -11.20 32.22 -14.62
N GLY A 407 -11.20 32.49 -15.93
CA GLY A 407 -11.20 33.84 -16.46
C GLY A 407 -11.35 33.88 -17.97
N VAL A 408 -11.66 35.07 -18.48
CA VAL A 408 -11.83 35.36 -19.91
C VAL A 408 -10.87 36.46 -20.32
N ILE A 409 -10.08 36.21 -21.35
CA ILE A 409 -9.18 37.17 -21.98
C ILE A 409 -9.72 37.42 -23.39
N SER A 410 -10.09 38.65 -23.72
CA SER A 410 -10.69 38.97 -25.02
C SER A 410 -10.02 40.16 -25.66
N ASP A 411 -9.72 40.07 -26.96
CA ASP A 411 -9.49 41.27 -27.77
C ASP A 411 -10.76 42.09 -27.89
N MET A 412 -10.59 43.40 -28.09
CA MET A 412 -11.68 44.35 -28.27
C MET A 412 -12.43 44.11 -29.58
N ARG A 413 -11.70 43.80 -30.65
CA ARG A 413 -12.20 43.66 -32.01
C ARG A 413 -11.87 42.26 -32.51
N PHE A 414 -12.88 41.51 -32.95
CA PHE A 414 -12.72 40.21 -33.61
C PHE A 414 -13.94 39.89 -34.48
N PRO A 415 -13.89 38.86 -35.34
CA PRO A 415 -14.98 38.51 -36.24
C PRO A 415 -16.26 38.02 -35.54
N ARG A 416 -17.41 38.52 -36.00
CA ARG A 416 -18.76 38.06 -35.67
C ARG A 416 -19.53 37.84 -36.96
N ASN A 417 -20.13 36.65 -37.14
CA ASN A 417 -20.70 36.21 -38.42
C ASN A 417 -19.73 36.34 -39.61
N GLY A 418 -18.42 36.19 -39.37
CA GLY A 418 -17.37 36.30 -40.38
C GLY A 418 -16.89 37.72 -40.71
N GLU A 419 -17.49 38.77 -40.12
CA GLU A 419 -17.08 40.18 -40.31
C GLU A 419 -16.46 40.76 -39.03
N LEU A 420 -15.39 41.54 -39.17
CA LEU A 420 -14.72 42.19 -38.03
C LEU A 420 -15.65 43.20 -37.35
N TYR A 421 -15.88 43.02 -36.04
CA TYR A 421 -16.73 43.90 -35.24
C TYR A 421 -15.93 44.57 -34.11
N ASP A 422 -15.86 45.90 -34.15
CA ASP A 422 -14.99 46.71 -33.28
C ASP A 422 -15.34 46.66 -31.79
N MET A 423 -16.57 46.28 -31.44
CA MET A 423 -17.06 46.22 -30.06
C MET A 423 -17.33 44.78 -29.60
N ALA A 424 -16.87 43.77 -30.35
CA ALA A 424 -17.15 42.37 -30.06
C ALA A 424 -16.69 41.97 -28.64
N GLY A 425 -15.47 42.33 -28.24
CA GLY A 425 -14.94 42.01 -26.91
C GLY A 425 -15.69 42.71 -25.78
N TYR A 426 -16.11 43.95 -26.00
CA TYR A 426 -16.90 44.70 -25.03
C TYR A 426 -18.28 44.04 -24.80
N GLU A 427 -18.98 43.64 -25.87
CA GLU A 427 -20.28 42.97 -25.74
C GLU A 427 -20.15 41.59 -25.10
N LEU A 428 -19.11 40.82 -25.47
CA LEU A 428 -18.86 39.50 -24.90
C LEU A 428 -18.60 39.60 -23.39
N ILE A 429 -17.67 40.46 -22.98
CA ILE A 429 -17.36 40.65 -21.55
C ILE A 429 -18.57 41.23 -20.81
N SER A 430 -19.38 42.10 -21.44
CA SER A 430 -20.62 42.60 -20.86
C SER A 430 -21.62 41.47 -20.58
N LEU A 431 -21.82 40.55 -21.53
CA LEU A 431 -22.67 39.36 -21.35
C LEU A 431 -22.14 38.48 -20.20
N VAL A 432 -20.85 38.16 -20.24
CA VAL A 432 -20.18 37.38 -19.18
C VAL A 432 -20.34 38.06 -17.82
N ARG A 433 -20.29 39.40 -17.77
CA ARG A 433 -20.47 40.17 -16.53
C ARG A 433 -21.90 40.20 -16.01
N GLN A 434 -22.90 40.16 -16.88
CA GLN A 434 -24.30 40.10 -16.48
C GLN A 434 -24.62 38.77 -15.80
N GLU A 435 -24.13 37.66 -16.36
CA GLU A 435 -24.34 36.33 -15.80
C GLU A 435 -23.38 36.01 -14.64
N GLN A 436 -22.12 36.42 -14.76
CA GLN A 436 -21.06 36.19 -13.77
C GLN A 436 -20.34 37.50 -13.40
N PRO A 437 -20.90 38.30 -12.48
CA PRO A 437 -20.35 39.61 -12.10
C PRO A 437 -18.95 39.60 -11.46
N ARG A 438 -18.43 38.41 -11.10
CA ARG A 438 -17.18 38.25 -10.35
C ARG A 438 -16.07 37.47 -11.07
N LEU A 439 -16.36 36.84 -12.23
CA LEU A 439 -15.37 36.11 -13.03
C LEU A 439 -14.25 37.05 -13.51
N PRO A 440 -12.96 36.82 -13.25
CA PRO A 440 -11.88 37.64 -13.80
C PRO A 440 -11.96 37.81 -15.33
N THR A 441 -11.91 39.06 -15.80
CA THR A 441 -12.01 39.40 -17.22
C THR A 441 -10.91 40.40 -17.58
N LEU A 442 -10.22 40.13 -18.67
CA LEU A 442 -9.16 40.95 -19.23
C LEU A 442 -9.52 41.35 -20.66
N LEU A 443 -9.58 42.66 -20.92
CA LEU A 443 -9.76 43.21 -22.25
C LEU A 443 -8.41 43.66 -22.79
N GLN A 444 -8.04 43.20 -23.98
CA GLN A 444 -6.83 43.65 -24.67
C GLN A 444 -7.18 44.46 -25.91
N SER A 445 -6.31 45.41 -26.28
CA SER A 445 -6.44 46.18 -27.51
C SER A 445 -5.12 46.85 -27.91
N SER A 446 -4.92 47.08 -29.20
CA SER A 446 -3.81 47.90 -29.71
C SER A 446 -4.08 49.40 -29.59
N ASP A 447 -5.35 49.81 -29.40
CA ASP A 447 -5.74 51.21 -29.17
C ASP A 447 -5.89 51.47 -27.65
N PRO A 448 -5.01 52.30 -27.05
CA PRO A 448 -5.10 52.67 -25.63
C PRO A 448 -6.42 53.34 -25.26
N GLY A 449 -7.10 53.99 -26.22
CA GLY A 449 -8.41 54.62 -26.03
C GLY A 449 -9.49 53.62 -25.59
N ASN A 450 -9.30 52.33 -25.82
CA ASN A 450 -10.22 51.28 -25.39
C ASN A 450 -10.16 50.94 -23.89
N ALA A 451 -9.16 51.45 -23.16
CA ALA A 451 -9.10 51.32 -21.70
C ALA A 451 -10.39 51.81 -21.00
N ARG A 452 -11.02 52.86 -21.55
CA ARG A 452 -12.31 53.40 -21.06
C ARG A 452 -13.44 52.36 -21.06
N PHE A 453 -13.40 51.40 -21.99
CA PHE A 453 -14.41 50.34 -22.09
C PHE A 453 -14.16 49.25 -21.05
N ALA A 454 -12.90 48.90 -20.80
CA ALA A 454 -12.53 48.01 -19.70
C ALA A 454 -12.92 48.59 -18.34
N GLU A 455 -12.69 49.89 -18.10
CA GLU A 455 -13.09 50.57 -16.86
C GLU A 455 -14.61 50.50 -16.64
N LYS A 456 -15.42 50.72 -17.68
CA LYS A 456 -16.89 50.59 -17.60
C LYS A 456 -17.33 49.18 -17.22
N LEU A 457 -16.63 48.16 -17.72
CA LEU A 457 -16.91 46.75 -17.43
C LEU A 457 -16.27 46.27 -16.11
N LYS A 458 -15.48 47.12 -15.44
CA LYS A 458 -14.61 46.74 -14.31
C LYS A 458 -13.71 45.55 -14.67
N ALA A 459 -13.24 45.51 -15.91
CA ALA A 459 -12.29 44.53 -16.41
C ALA A 459 -10.87 45.10 -16.36
N SER A 460 -9.87 44.22 -16.25
CA SER A 460 -8.47 44.62 -16.44
C SER A 460 -8.25 45.00 -17.91
N PHE A 461 -7.34 45.93 -18.18
CA PHE A 461 -6.97 46.34 -19.53
C PHE A 461 -5.48 46.09 -19.79
N ILE A 462 -5.16 45.57 -20.97
CA ILE A 462 -3.78 45.42 -21.43
C ILE A 462 -3.65 46.02 -22.84
N ASN A 463 -2.61 46.82 -23.04
CA ASN A 463 -2.25 47.35 -24.34
C ASN A 463 -1.34 46.35 -25.08
N LYS A 464 -1.76 45.90 -26.27
CA LYS A 464 -1.01 44.96 -27.11
C LYS A 464 0.36 45.50 -27.54
N ASN A 465 0.50 46.82 -27.66
CA ASN A 465 1.73 47.49 -28.06
C ASN A 465 2.64 47.85 -26.88
N SER A 466 2.32 47.44 -25.65
CA SER A 466 3.13 47.76 -24.47
C SER A 466 4.38 46.89 -24.40
N GLU A 467 5.53 47.49 -24.07
CA GLU A 467 6.76 46.75 -23.73
C GLU A 467 6.61 45.89 -22.45
N SER A 468 5.62 46.20 -21.60
CA SER A 468 5.33 45.47 -20.35
C SER A 468 4.31 44.33 -20.47
N LEU A 469 3.83 44.02 -21.68
CA LEU A 469 2.72 43.09 -21.94
C LEU A 469 2.84 41.77 -21.14
N LEU A 470 4.03 41.17 -21.14
CA LEU A 470 4.30 39.89 -20.46
C LEU A 470 4.15 40.00 -18.93
N GLN A 471 4.63 41.09 -18.35
CA GLN A 471 4.59 41.32 -16.91
C GLN A 471 3.16 41.62 -16.43
N ASP A 472 2.39 42.35 -17.23
CA ASP A 472 0.99 42.65 -16.95
C ASP A 472 0.13 41.38 -17.00
N LEU A 473 0.40 40.51 -17.98
CA LEU A 473 -0.25 39.20 -18.07
C LEU A 473 0.11 38.28 -16.90
N LYS A 474 1.40 38.18 -16.56
CA LYS A 474 1.86 37.42 -15.38
C LYS A 474 1.16 37.91 -14.11
N SER A 475 1.00 39.22 -13.97
CA SER A 475 0.27 39.82 -12.85
C SER A 475 -1.20 39.43 -12.87
N PHE A 476 -1.86 39.44 -14.04
CA PHE A 476 -3.25 39.01 -14.17
C PHE A 476 -3.46 37.55 -13.72
N ILE A 477 -2.65 36.62 -14.24
CA ILE A 477 -2.73 35.19 -13.90
C ILE A 477 -2.49 34.97 -12.40
N THR A 478 -1.44 35.57 -11.85
CA THR A 478 -1.05 35.37 -10.44
C THR A 478 -2.09 35.94 -9.47
N TYR A 479 -2.57 37.16 -9.71
CA TYR A 479 -3.42 37.86 -8.75
C TYR A 479 -4.91 37.54 -8.87
N TYR A 480 -5.40 37.29 -10.08
CA TYR A 480 -6.84 37.16 -10.33
C TYR A 480 -7.30 35.72 -10.54
N LEU A 481 -6.45 34.83 -11.05
CA LEU A 481 -6.81 33.43 -11.29
C LEU A 481 -6.41 32.49 -10.12
N GLY A 482 -5.78 33.02 -9.07
CA GLY A 482 -5.56 32.29 -7.81
C GLY A 482 -4.39 31.30 -7.84
N PHE A 483 -3.45 31.47 -8.76
CA PHE A 483 -2.26 30.64 -8.87
C PHE A 483 -1.16 31.13 -7.90
N GLY A 484 -0.70 30.25 -7.00
CA GLY A 484 0.34 30.53 -6.00
C GLY A 484 -0.11 30.34 -4.53
N HIS A 485 0.60 30.94 -3.58
CA HIS A 485 0.23 30.91 -2.17
C HIS A 485 -1.22 31.43 -1.95
N PHE A 486 -1.96 30.86 -0.98
CA PHE A 486 -3.31 31.33 -0.71
C PHE A 486 -3.27 32.70 -0.02
N VAL A 487 -3.64 33.74 -0.75
CA VAL A 487 -3.68 35.11 -0.23
C VAL A 487 -5.06 35.39 0.34
N TYR A 488 -5.19 35.43 1.67
CA TYR A 488 -6.40 35.90 2.34
C TYR A 488 -6.61 37.38 2.06
N ARG A 489 -7.80 37.76 1.59
CA ARG A 489 -8.15 39.13 1.21
C ARG A 489 -9.43 39.60 1.89
N ASP A 490 -9.51 40.90 2.13
CA ASP A 490 -10.75 41.54 2.57
C ASP A 490 -11.75 41.72 1.41
N THR A 491 -12.96 42.17 1.71
CA THR A 491 -14.01 42.46 0.71
C THR A 491 -13.62 43.53 -0.33
N ARG A 492 -12.58 44.32 -0.06
CA ARG A 492 -12.01 45.33 -0.97
C ARG A 492 -10.80 44.79 -1.75
N GLY A 493 -10.46 43.51 -1.58
CA GLY A 493 -9.35 42.84 -2.26
C GLY A 493 -7.97 43.10 -1.66
N ARG A 494 -7.87 43.81 -0.52
CA ARG A 494 -6.60 44.05 0.17
C ARG A 494 -6.11 42.79 0.85
N GLN A 495 -4.82 42.53 0.75
CA GLN A 495 -4.17 41.37 1.35
C GLN A 495 -4.15 41.46 2.88
N ILE A 496 -4.56 40.38 3.54
CA ILE A 496 -4.58 40.21 5.00
C ILE A 496 -3.42 39.30 5.43
N ALA A 497 -3.32 38.12 4.82
CA ALA A 497 -2.32 37.11 5.12
C ALA A 497 -2.02 36.25 3.89
N VAL A 498 -0.89 35.54 3.89
CA VAL A 498 -0.48 34.65 2.81
C VAL A 498 -0.14 33.29 3.41
N ALA A 499 -0.88 32.25 3.02
CA ALA A 499 -0.61 30.89 3.42
C ALA A 499 0.19 30.17 2.33
N LYS A 500 1.40 29.73 2.70
CA LYS A 500 2.28 28.96 1.81
C LYS A 500 2.02 27.46 1.91
N SER A 501 1.68 26.98 3.11
CA SER A 501 1.43 25.57 3.41
C SER A 501 -0.01 25.31 3.86
N MET A 502 -0.42 24.03 3.86
CA MET A 502 -1.73 23.62 4.41
C MET A 502 -1.85 23.91 5.91
N LYS A 503 -0.74 23.83 6.65
CA LYS A 503 -0.66 24.14 8.09
C LYS A 503 -0.89 25.64 8.34
N GLU A 504 -0.25 26.50 7.55
CA GLU A 504 -0.50 27.95 7.59
C GLU A 504 -1.92 28.29 7.16
N PHE A 505 -2.43 27.63 6.12
CA PHE A 505 -3.80 27.83 5.64
C PHE A 505 -4.82 27.56 6.75
N GLU A 506 -4.69 26.44 7.46
CA GLU A 506 -5.54 26.10 8.61
C GLU A 506 -5.38 27.09 9.77
N SER A 507 -4.14 27.50 10.08
CA SER A 507 -3.86 28.45 11.16
C SER A 507 -4.52 29.81 10.90
N PHE A 508 -4.38 30.35 9.69
CA PHE A 508 -5.02 31.59 9.30
C PHE A 508 -6.53 31.45 9.20
N LEU A 509 -7.05 30.31 8.74
CA LEU A 509 -8.51 30.08 8.68
C LEU A 509 -9.20 30.24 10.05
N LYS A 510 -8.49 29.94 11.15
CA LYS A 510 -8.97 30.13 12.54
C LYS A 510 -9.10 31.60 12.93
N THR A 511 -8.25 32.48 12.39
CA THR A 511 -8.09 33.87 12.87
C THR A 511 -8.54 34.94 11.87
N VAL A 512 -8.66 34.60 10.58
CA VAL A 512 -9.06 35.56 9.54
C VAL A 512 -10.48 36.09 9.77
N PRO A 513 -10.75 37.36 9.46
CA PRO A 513 -12.07 37.94 9.68
C PRO A 513 -13.15 37.30 8.78
N GLU A 514 -14.41 37.36 9.22
CA GLU A 514 -15.53 36.68 8.53
C GLU A 514 -15.82 37.21 7.13
N ASP A 515 -15.55 38.50 6.88
CA ASP A 515 -15.72 39.11 5.57
C ASP A 515 -14.72 38.55 4.53
N SER A 516 -13.52 38.13 4.99
CA SER A 516 -12.56 37.39 4.17
C SER A 516 -13.07 35.98 3.83
N LEU A 517 -13.66 35.27 4.78
CA LEU A 517 -14.28 33.95 4.54
C LEU A 517 -15.35 34.03 3.45
N VAL A 518 -16.25 35.01 3.53
CA VAL A 518 -17.28 35.24 2.51
C VAL A 518 -16.64 35.55 1.16
N TYR A 519 -15.63 36.41 1.14
CA TYR A 519 -14.93 36.79 -0.10
C TYR A 519 -14.35 35.57 -0.83
N HIS A 520 -13.68 34.67 -0.10
CA HIS A 520 -13.07 33.47 -0.68
C HIS A 520 -14.07 32.36 -1.00
N ALA A 521 -15.08 32.17 -0.14
CA ALA A 521 -16.14 31.19 -0.32
C ALA A 521 -16.99 31.46 -1.56
N MET A 522 -17.44 32.71 -1.75
CA MET A 522 -18.26 33.08 -2.90
C MET A 522 -17.52 33.00 -4.24
N LYS A 523 -16.19 32.84 -4.21
CA LYS A 523 -15.34 32.74 -5.40
C LYS A 523 -14.74 31.34 -5.60
N ASN A 524 -15.18 30.35 -4.80
CA ASN A 524 -14.65 28.99 -4.82
C ASN A 524 -13.11 28.92 -4.65
N HIS A 525 -12.49 29.95 -4.05
CA HIS A 525 -11.04 30.01 -3.90
C HIS A 525 -10.51 28.84 -3.06
N PHE A 526 -11.28 28.39 -2.05
CA PHE A 526 -10.90 27.27 -1.20
C PHE A 526 -10.84 25.95 -1.98
N SER A 527 -11.89 25.58 -2.70
CA SER A 527 -11.93 24.32 -3.46
C SER A 527 -10.90 24.32 -4.60
N LEU A 528 -10.74 25.44 -5.30
CA LEU A 528 -9.74 25.58 -6.38
C LEU A 528 -8.31 25.44 -5.86
N TRP A 529 -7.98 26.14 -4.77
CA TRP A 529 -6.64 26.09 -4.20
C TRP A 529 -6.28 24.70 -3.65
N LEU A 530 -7.26 24.02 -3.01
CA LEU A 530 -7.07 22.66 -2.52
C LEU A 530 -6.94 21.64 -3.66
N MET A 531 -7.73 21.80 -4.72
CA MET A 531 -7.62 20.98 -5.93
C MET A 531 -6.22 21.09 -6.55
N ALA A 532 -5.68 22.30 -6.64
CA ALA A 532 -4.37 22.55 -7.22
C ALA A 532 -3.21 21.93 -6.40
N ARG A 533 -3.38 21.71 -5.09
CA ARG A 533 -2.39 21.00 -4.24
C ARG A 533 -2.60 19.49 -4.19
N GLY A 534 -3.66 19.00 -4.83
CA GLY A 534 -4.00 17.59 -4.92
C GLY A 534 -4.91 17.05 -3.81
N GLU A 535 -5.54 17.94 -3.03
CA GLU A 535 -6.52 17.58 -2.00
C GLU A 535 -7.92 17.35 -2.62
N VAL A 536 -8.00 16.41 -3.57
CA VAL A 536 -9.15 16.22 -4.47
C VAL A 536 -10.45 15.94 -3.71
N LYS A 537 -10.40 15.08 -2.68
CA LYS A 537 -11.58 14.72 -1.88
C LYS A 537 -12.14 15.92 -1.13
N ILE A 538 -11.28 16.70 -0.47
CA ILE A 538 -11.69 17.91 0.24
C ILE A 538 -12.26 18.93 -0.75
N ALA A 539 -11.58 19.14 -1.89
CA ALA A 539 -12.04 20.08 -2.91
C ALA A 539 -13.43 19.72 -3.44
N LYS A 540 -13.69 18.43 -3.72
CA LYS A 540 -15.00 17.92 -4.15
C LYS A 540 -16.09 18.09 -3.07
N MET A 541 -15.76 17.98 -1.79
CA MET A 541 -16.71 18.20 -0.68
C MET A 541 -17.04 19.67 -0.46
N ILE A 542 -16.07 20.58 -0.61
CA ILE A 542 -16.26 22.02 -0.40
C ILE A 542 -16.96 22.68 -1.59
N ASN A 543 -16.64 22.27 -2.82
CA ASN A 543 -17.12 22.92 -4.04
C ASN A 543 -18.65 23.05 -4.19
N PRO A 544 -19.49 22.07 -3.82
CA PRO A 544 -20.95 22.21 -3.95
C PRO A 544 -21.58 23.11 -2.88
N VAL A 545 -20.87 23.41 -1.79
CA VAL A 545 -21.42 24.10 -0.62
C VAL A 545 -21.31 25.62 -0.77
N LYS A 546 -22.43 26.32 -0.64
CA LYS A 546 -22.52 27.78 -0.74
C LYS A 546 -22.62 28.42 0.63
N VAL A 547 -22.24 29.70 0.71
CA VAL A 547 -22.37 30.51 1.94
C VAL A 547 -23.82 30.52 2.46
N ALA A 548 -24.81 30.43 1.56
CA ALA A 548 -26.24 30.41 1.90
C ALA A 548 -26.70 29.11 2.60
N ASP A 549 -25.91 28.04 2.55
CA ASP A 549 -26.25 26.76 3.15
C ASP A 549 -25.95 26.72 4.67
N PHE A 550 -25.33 27.78 5.21
CA PHE A 550 -24.96 27.90 6.62
C PHE A 550 -25.79 28.97 7.34
N ASN A 551 -26.14 28.71 8.61
CA ASN A 551 -26.89 29.66 9.44
C ASN A 551 -26.01 30.82 9.92
N SER A 552 -24.68 30.63 9.96
CA SER A 552 -23.71 31.65 10.31
C SER A 552 -22.36 31.45 9.63
N LEU A 553 -21.58 32.53 9.50
CA LEU A 553 -20.22 32.46 8.95
C LEU A 553 -19.25 31.70 9.86
N ARG A 554 -19.54 31.65 11.16
CA ARG A 554 -18.82 30.83 12.14
C ARG A 554 -19.01 29.34 11.88
N GLU A 555 -20.23 28.92 11.53
CA GLU A 555 -20.55 27.53 11.17
C GLU A 555 -19.79 27.11 9.90
N MET A 556 -19.70 27.99 8.90
CA MET A 556 -18.89 27.74 7.71
C MET A 556 -17.39 27.56 8.05
N ARG A 557 -16.85 28.42 8.93
CA ARG A 557 -15.45 28.30 9.38
C ARG A 557 -15.20 26.96 10.07
N GLU A 558 -16.09 26.58 11.00
CA GLU A 558 -16.03 25.30 11.71
C GLU A 558 -16.11 24.12 10.73
N PHE A 559 -17.03 24.17 9.76
CA PHE A 559 -17.17 23.15 8.72
C PHE A 559 -15.88 22.96 7.89
N LEU A 560 -15.27 24.06 7.42
CA LEU A 560 -14.01 23.99 6.67
C LEU A 560 -12.89 23.41 7.53
N LEU A 561 -12.79 23.82 8.80
CA LEU A 561 -11.80 23.28 9.74
C LEU A 561 -12.04 21.80 10.04
N ASP A 562 -13.30 21.37 10.19
CA ASP A 562 -13.63 19.98 10.50
C ASP A 562 -13.31 19.06 9.32
N ILE A 563 -13.61 19.45 8.08
CA ILE A 563 -13.23 18.67 6.90
C ILE A 563 -11.70 18.49 6.83
N ILE A 564 -10.94 19.57 7.06
CA ILE A 564 -9.47 19.51 7.06
C ILE A 564 -8.95 18.60 8.17
N ARG A 565 -9.50 18.70 9.38
CA ARG A 565 -9.14 17.84 10.53
C ARG A 565 -9.53 16.39 10.30
N LYS A 566 -10.73 16.14 9.74
CA LYS A 566 -11.23 14.81 9.40
C LYS A 566 -10.32 14.15 8.38
N ARG A 567 -9.93 14.87 7.32
CA ARG A 567 -8.97 14.37 6.33
C ARG A 567 -7.61 14.05 6.95
N ARG A 568 -7.08 14.93 7.80
CA ARG A 568 -5.81 14.67 8.51
C ARG A 568 -5.90 13.41 9.37
N ARG A 569 -7.00 13.23 10.12
CA ARG A 569 -7.25 12.01 10.90
C ARG A 569 -7.32 10.79 9.98
N GLU A 570 -8.08 10.83 8.89
CA GLU A 570 -8.15 9.73 7.91
C GLU A 570 -6.79 9.39 7.27
N MET A 571 -5.97 10.40 6.97
CA MET A 571 -4.63 10.19 6.38
C MET A 571 -3.61 9.63 7.37
N ASN A 572 -3.75 9.95 8.65
CA ASN A 572 -2.82 9.56 9.71
C ASN A 572 -3.24 8.27 10.41
N LYS A 573 -4.52 7.89 10.34
CA LYS A 573 -5.09 6.70 10.97
C LYS A 573 -4.31 5.44 10.54
N GLY A 574 -3.81 4.69 11.52
CA GLY A 574 -3.04 3.47 11.31
C GLY A 574 -1.63 3.68 10.74
N LYS A 575 -1.10 4.91 10.69
CA LYS A 575 0.30 5.18 10.28
C LYS A 575 1.19 5.45 11.48
N VAL A 576 2.50 5.28 11.27
CA VAL A 576 3.52 5.82 12.17
C VAL A 576 3.63 7.32 11.90
N VAL A 577 3.36 8.12 12.92
CA VAL A 577 3.39 9.58 12.81
C VAL A 577 4.49 10.13 13.71
N ASN A 578 5.22 11.13 13.21
CA ASN A 578 6.19 11.86 14.02
C ASN A 578 5.47 12.60 15.16
N PHE A 579 6.16 12.78 16.28
CA PHE A 579 5.61 13.45 17.45
C PHE A 579 5.04 14.84 17.12
N ASP A 580 3.76 15.05 17.45
CA ASP A 580 3.07 16.34 17.49
C ASP A 580 2.15 16.35 18.72
N GLU A 581 2.24 17.41 19.53
CA GLU A 581 1.46 17.56 20.78
C GLU A 581 -0.05 17.41 20.56
N SER A 582 -0.56 17.78 19.38
CA SER A 582 -1.98 17.70 19.05
C SER A 582 -2.46 16.29 18.66
N LEU A 583 -1.55 15.36 18.35
CA LEU A 583 -1.84 14.02 17.84
C LEU A 583 -1.78 12.92 18.92
N MET A 584 -1.22 13.21 20.10
CA MET A 584 -0.96 12.21 21.17
C MET A 584 -2.20 11.62 21.83
N ILE A 585 -3.39 12.19 21.61
CA ILE A 585 -4.62 11.78 22.30
C ILE A 585 -5.34 10.64 21.56
N ASP A 586 -4.86 10.22 20.38
CA ASP A 586 -5.52 9.20 19.57
C ASP A 586 -4.84 7.82 19.70
N GLU A 587 -5.54 6.86 20.33
CA GLU A 587 -5.13 5.45 20.41
C GLU A 587 -5.02 4.77 19.02
N SER A 588 -5.45 5.45 17.95
CA SER A 588 -5.38 4.93 16.58
C SER A 588 -4.00 5.03 15.91
N ASN A 589 -3.03 5.70 16.52
CA ASN A 589 -1.76 6.02 15.88
C ASN A 589 -0.57 5.52 16.71
N VAL A 590 0.49 5.10 16.02
CA VAL A 590 1.79 4.80 16.64
C VAL A 590 2.67 6.02 16.48
N VAL A 591 3.21 6.51 17.59
CA VAL A 591 3.98 7.75 17.62
C VAL A 591 5.48 7.45 17.58
N SER A 592 6.22 8.13 16.71
CA SER A 592 7.69 8.09 16.72
C SER A 592 8.27 9.31 17.44
N PHE A 593 9.04 9.08 18.50
CA PHE A 593 9.74 10.11 19.28
C PHE A 593 11.12 10.45 18.74
N ALA A 594 11.80 9.51 18.09
CA ALA A 594 13.13 9.70 17.50
C ALA A 594 13.21 9.08 16.11
N GLY A 595 14.16 9.54 15.29
CA GLY A 595 14.43 9.01 13.96
C GLY A 595 15.06 7.61 13.97
N GLY A 596 15.31 7.09 12.78
CA GLY A 596 15.98 5.81 12.60
C GLY A 596 15.02 4.63 12.44
N SER A 597 15.56 3.42 12.56
CA SER A 597 14.76 2.20 12.46
C SER A 597 13.91 2.00 13.71
N LEU A 598 12.69 1.49 13.55
CA LEU A 598 11.77 1.20 14.67
C LEU A 598 12.10 -0.12 15.39
N GLY A 599 13.11 -0.86 14.90
CA GLY A 599 13.38 -2.23 15.33
C GLY A 599 12.26 -3.21 14.96
N GLY A 600 12.36 -4.45 15.41
CA GLY A 600 11.41 -5.50 15.06
C GLY A 600 10.02 -5.30 15.67
N LYS A 601 9.91 -5.31 17.00
CA LYS A 601 8.62 -5.11 17.69
C LYS A 601 7.93 -3.81 17.28
N GLY A 602 8.70 -2.73 17.11
CA GLY A 602 8.17 -1.44 16.68
C GLY A 602 7.54 -1.50 15.29
N ARG A 603 8.16 -2.20 14.33
CA ARG A 603 7.57 -2.46 13.01
C ARG A 603 6.33 -3.34 13.09
N GLY A 604 6.38 -4.42 13.88
CA GLY A 604 5.22 -5.29 14.12
C GLY A 604 4.02 -4.52 14.68
N LEU A 605 4.24 -3.64 15.67
CA LEU A 605 3.20 -2.80 16.27
C LEU A 605 2.67 -1.74 15.31
N ALA A 606 3.53 -1.11 14.53
CA ALA A 606 3.12 -0.22 13.46
C ALA A 606 2.21 -0.94 12.44
N PHE A 607 2.58 -2.16 12.07
CA PHE A 607 1.79 -3.01 11.18
C PHE A 607 0.44 -3.39 11.81
N ILE A 608 0.39 -3.78 13.09
CA ILE A 608 -0.86 -4.06 13.81
C ILE A 608 -1.79 -2.83 13.77
N SER A 609 -1.26 -1.64 14.06
CA SER A 609 -2.04 -0.40 14.02
C SER A 609 -2.59 -0.15 12.61
N THR A 610 -1.79 -0.41 11.57
CA THR A 610 -2.23 -0.32 10.18
C THR A 610 -3.36 -1.33 9.90
N LEU A 611 -3.21 -2.58 10.36
CA LEU A 611 -4.19 -3.66 10.19
C LEU A 611 -5.55 -3.32 10.84
N ILE A 612 -5.52 -2.81 12.06
CA ILE A 612 -6.75 -2.51 12.80
C ILE A 612 -7.44 -1.28 12.22
N TYR A 613 -6.70 -0.20 11.97
CA TYR A 613 -7.30 1.10 11.68
C TYR A 613 -7.36 1.47 10.20
N SER A 614 -6.39 1.04 9.39
CA SER A 614 -6.35 1.29 7.94
C SER A 614 -7.07 0.20 7.16
N PHE A 615 -6.87 -1.07 7.54
CA PHE A 615 -7.59 -2.21 6.94
C PHE A 615 -8.96 -2.47 7.60
N GLU A 616 -9.32 -1.68 8.62
CA GLU A 616 -10.62 -1.75 9.29
C GLU A 616 -10.99 -3.16 9.76
N LEU A 617 -10.01 -3.91 10.30
CA LEU A 617 -10.17 -5.30 10.77
C LEU A 617 -11.39 -5.49 11.70
N GLY A 618 -11.73 -4.45 12.48
CA GLY A 618 -12.93 -4.46 13.32
C GLY A 618 -14.25 -4.69 12.57
N ARG A 619 -14.33 -4.42 11.26
CA ARG A 619 -15.51 -4.74 10.45
C ARG A 619 -15.76 -6.24 10.29
N LEU A 620 -14.72 -7.06 10.37
CA LEU A 620 -14.85 -8.52 10.31
C LEU A 620 -15.26 -9.15 11.65
N LEU A 621 -15.30 -8.36 12.73
CA LEU A 621 -15.44 -8.84 14.09
C LEU A 621 -16.64 -8.17 14.79
N PRO A 622 -17.90 -8.42 14.34
CA PRO A 622 -19.06 -7.88 14.99
C PRO A 622 -19.17 -8.45 16.42
N GLY A 623 -19.36 -7.58 17.42
CA GLY A 623 -19.53 -7.97 18.82
C GLY A 623 -18.30 -7.82 19.72
N ILE A 624 -17.14 -7.44 19.19
CA ILE A 624 -15.95 -7.10 19.99
C ILE A 624 -15.20 -5.91 19.41
N ASN A 625 -14.65 -5.06 20.28
CA ASN A 625 -13.83 -3.94 19.87
C ASN A 625 -12.36 -4.35 19.79
N ILE A 626 -11.84 -4.50 18.57
CA ILE A 626 -10.40 -4.70 18.38
C ILE A 626 -9.65 -3.36 18.47
N ARG A 627 -8.61 -3.29 19.32
CA ARG A 627 -7.84 -2.07 19.59
C ARG A 627 -6.35 -2.36 19.74
N THR A 628 -5.55 -1.30 19.66
CA THR A 628 -4.15 -1.30 20.11
C THR A 628 -4.00 -0.42 21.34
N PRO A 629 -3.14 -0.75 22.30
CA PRO A 629 -2.79 0.18 23.36
C PRO A 629 -2.01 1.37 22.80
N LEU A 630 -2.06 2.51 23.52
CA LEU A 630 -1.24 3.68 23.22
C LEU A 630 0.24 3.28 23.18
N THR A 631 0.89 3.52 22.03
CA THR A 631 2.25 3.05 21.75
C THR A 631 3.09 4.18 21.19
N ALA A 632 4.24 4.43 21.82
CA ALA A 632 5.28 5.32 21.35
C ALA A 632 6.57 4.54 21.09
N ILE A 633 7.34 4.94 20.07
CA ILE A 633 8.57 4.28 19.66
C ILE A 633 9.70 5.29 19.63
N ILE A 634 10.83 4.94 20.23
CA ILE A 634 12.10 5.64 20.13
C ILE A 634 12.94 4.85 19.12
N GLY A 635 13.19 5.44 17.95
CA GLY A 635 14.00 4.81 16.92
C GLY A 635 15.49 4.70 17.29
N THR A 636 16.24 3.92 16.51
CA THR A 636 17.65 3.57 16.79
C THR A 636 18.62 4.75 16.83
N ASP A 637 18.26 5.90 16.24
CA ASP A 637 19.19 7.05 16.18
C ASP A 637 19.50 7.60 17.57
N GLU A 638 18.52 7.54 18.50
CA GLU A 638 18.75 7.93 19.89
C GLU A 638 19.75 6.99 20.58
N PHE A 639 19.71 5.68 20.28
CA PHE A 639 20.67 4.73 20.86
C PHE A 639 22.10 5.07 20.44
N ASP A 640 22.33 5.37 19.15
CA ASP A 640 23.65 5.77 18.67
C ASP A 640 24.11 7.06 19.34
N GLN A 641 23.24 8.08 19.39
CA GLN A 641 23.53 9.36 20.03
C GLN A 641 23.84 9.20 21.53
N PHE A 642 23.06 8.37 22.23
CA PHE A 642 23.26 8.06 23.64
C PHE A 642 24.62 7.37 23.88
N MET A 643 24.98 6.39 23.06
CA MET A 643 26.24 5.67 23.18
C MET A 643 27.46 6.57 22.93
N GLU A 644 27.37 7.48 21.95
CA GLU A 644 28.42 8.44 21.62
C GLU A 644 28.56 9.54 22.68
N ALA A 645 27.46 10.22 23.03
CA ALA A 645 27.48 11.34 23.97
C ALA A 645 28.02 10.94 25.35
N ASN A 646 27.73 9.72 25.78
CA ASN A 646 28.15 9.19 27.08
C ASN A 646 29.45 8.36 27.02
N ARG A 647 30.10 8.23 25.84
CA ARG A 647 31.34 7.46 25.61
C ARG A 647 31.25 5.99 26.08
N LEU A 648 30.09 5.37 25.91
CA LEU A 648 29.81 4.03 26.45
C LEU A 648 30.46 2.90 25.65
N TRP A 649 30.88 3.15 24.39
CA TRP A 649 31.55 2.16 23.54
C TRP A 649 32.85 1.61 24.16
N GLU A 650 33.64 2.46 24.82
CA GLU A 650 34.87 2.03 25.50
C GLU A 650 34.57 1.19 26.74
N VAL A 651 33.53 1.60 27.49
CA VAL A 651 33.09 0.96 28.74
C VAL A 651 32.57 -0.45 28.48
N VAL A 652 31.71 -0.63 27.46
CA VAL A 652 31.13 -1.92 27.09
C VAL A 652 32.18 -2.97 26.70
N ASN A 653 33.32 -2.51 26.17
CA ASN A 653 34.43 -3.37 25.75
C ASN A 653 35.34 -3.77 26.90
N THR A 654 35.43 -2.96 27.95
CA THR A 654 36.30 -3.22 29.12
C THR A 654 35.56 -3.86 30.28
N GLU A 655 34.35 -3.42 30.58
CA GLU A 655 33.54 -3.94 31.67
C GLU A 655 32.74 -5.17 31.23
N LYS A 656 32.92 -6.27 31.95
CA LYS A 656 32.22 -7.54 31.70
C LYS A 656 31.16 -7.84 32.76
N ASP A 657 31.19 -7.16 33.91
CA ASP A 657 30.12 -7.27 34.90
C ASP A 657 28.89 -6.46 34.46
N PHE A 658 27.80 -7.15 34.17
CA PHE A 658 26.54 -6.54 33.73
C PHE A 658 25.95 -5.59 34.77
N SER A 659 26.05 -5.90 36.07
CA SER A 659 25.48 -5.04 37.12
C SER A 659 26.23 -3.71 37.23
N ALA A 660 27.56 -3.74 37.04
CA ALA A 660 28.38 -2.53 36.96
C ALA A 660 28.04 -1.72 35.71
N LEU A 661 27.84 -2.39 34.57
CA LEU A 661 27.47 -1.75 33.31
C LEU A 661 26.10 -1.04 33.39
N GLN A 662 25.10 -1.66 34.00
CA GLN A 662 23.77 -1.05 34.20
C GLN A 662 23.85 0.28 34.96
N LYS A 663 24.69 0.38 35.99
CA LYS A 663 24.89 1.62 36.75
C LYS A 663 25.51 2.73 35.90
N GLN A 664 26.45 2.39 35.01
CA GLN A 664 27.05 3.35 34.08
C GLN A 664 26.02 3.84 33.05
N PHE A 665 25.19 2.95 32.52
CA PHE A 665 24.10 3.34 31.61
C PHE A 665 23.08 4.24 32.29
N LEU A 666 22.70 3.97 33.54
CA LEU A 666 21.79 4.82 34.31
C LEU A 666 22.34 6.24 34.54
N ALA A 667 23.66 6.36 34.75
CA ALA A 667 24.34 7.64 34.93
C ALA A 667 24.46 8.47 33.64
N GLY A 668 24.30 7.85 32.46
CA GLY A 668 24.31 8.55 31.18
C GLY A 668 23.12 9.51 31.00
N THR A 669 23.22 10.43 30.04
CA THR A 669 22.17 11.42 29.70
C THR A 669 21.57 11.12 28.33
N ILE A 670 20.25 11.27 28.19
CA ILE A 670 19.54 11.16 26.90
C ILE A 670 19.49 12.52 26.20
N SER A 671 19.07 12.58 24.93
CA SER A 671 18.95 13.84 24.21
C SER A 671 17.89 14.77 24.81
N GLU A 672 18.15 16.09 24.81
CA GLU A 672 17.19 17.10 25.31
C GLU A 672 15.86 17.06 24.53
N GLU A 673 15.92 16.77 23.23
CA GLU A 673 14.73 16.66 22.38
C GLU A 673 13.86 15.47 22.81
N LEU A 674 14.45 14.32 23.09
CA LEU A 674 13.71 13.15 23.56
C LEU A 674 13.15 13.37 24.96
N GLU A 675 13.93 13.95 25.87
CA GLU A 675 13.50 14.25 27.24
C GLU A 675 12.24 15.14 27.23
N HIS A 676 12.22 16.18 26.40
CA HIS A 676 11.04 17.04 26.25
C HIS A 676 9.80 16.29 25.74
N LYS A 677 9.96 15.41 24.74
CA LYS A 677 8.85 14.60 24.21
C LYS A 677 8.31 13.61 25.26
N LEU A 678 9.20 13.00 26.05
CA LEU A 678 8.85 12.08 27.13
C LEU A 678 8.12 12.79 28.27
N ASP A 679 8.52 14.03 28.62
CA ASP A 679 7.83 14.84 29.62
C ASP A 679 6.36 15.08 29.22
N VAL A 680 6.13 15.52 27.98
CA VAL A 680 4.78 15.71 27.46
C VAL A 680 3.98 14.41 27.49
N PHE A 681 4.59 13.29 27.08
CA PHE A 681 3.94 11.97 27.11
C PHE A 681 3.52 11.55 28.53
N ILE A 682 4.38 11.73 29.53
CA ILE A 682 4.09 11.38 30.94
C ILE A 682 3.00 12.28 31.53
N ARG A 683 2.93 13.56 31.15
CA ARG A 683 1.87 14.46 31.63
C ARG A 683 0.49 14.09 31.09
N LEU A 684 0.44 13.52 29.88
CA LEU A 684 -0.82 13.11 29.23
C LEU A 684 -1.27 11.69 29.61
N ASN A 685 -0.37 10.83 30.10
CA ASN A 685 -0.66 9.43 30.38
C ASN A 685 -0.37 9.02 31.84
N ASN A 686 -1.41 8.56 32.53
CA ASN A 686 -1.34 8.08 33.92
C ASN A 686 -1.53 6.56 34.06
N LYS A 687 -1.60 5.82 32.96
CA LYS A 687 -1.69 4.35 32.99
C LYS A 687 -0.29 3.74 33.21
N PRO A 688 -0.17 2.53 33.77
CA PRO A 688 1.10 1.81 33.84
C PRO A 688 1.71 1.65 32.44
N LEU A 689 3.04 1.64 32.37
CA LEU A 689 3.80 1.63 31.12
C LEU A 689 4.69 0.40 31.03
N ALA A 690 4.76 -0.22 29.86
CA ALA A 690 5.73 -1.23 29.51
C ALA A 690 6.80 -0.62 28.60
N VAL A 691 8.05 -0.68 29.02
CA VAL A 691 9.22 -0.24 28.24
C VAL A 691 9.91 -1.49 27.71
N ARG A 692 9.79 -1.72 26.40
CA ARG A 692 10.17 -2.96 25.73
C ARG A 692 11.34 -2.70 24.78
N SER A 693 12.29 -3.61 24.76
CA SER A 693 13.32 -3.68 23.72
C SER A 693 12.70 -3.94 22.34
N SER A 694 13.24 -3.30 21.30
CA SER A 694 12.90 -3.55 19.89
C SER A 694 14.19 -3.56 19.09
N SER A 695 14.86 -4.72 19.02
CA SER A 695 16.16 -4.85 18.36
C SER A 695 15.99 -4.88 16.84
N LEU A 696 17.05 -4.56 16.07
CA LEU A 696 16.95 -4.59 14.60
C LEU A 696 16.67 -5.98 14.05
N PHE A 697 17.35 -7.00 14.60
CA PHE A 697 17.29 -8.37 14.13
C PHE A 697 16.16 -9.20 14.73
N GLU A 698 15.44 -8.67 15.73
CA GLU A 698 14.30 -9.36 16.33
C GLU A 698 13.25 -9.84 15.32
N ASP A 699 13.17 -9.18 14.15
CA ASP A 699 12.28 -9.47 13.03
C ASP A 699 12.98 -10.05 11.78
N SER A 700 14.26 -10.41 11.84
CA SER A 700 14.91 -11.03 10.68
C SER A 700 14.20 -12.34 10.34
N LEU A 701 13.58 -12.39 9.16
CA LEU A 701 12.81 -13.55 8.65
C LEU A 701 13.62 -14.86 8.65
N SER A 702 14.95 -14.77 8.71
CA SER A 702 15.84 -15.93 8.77
C SER A 702 16.21 -16.38 10.18
N GLN A 703 16.15 -15.52 11.21
CA GLN A 703 16.63 -15.78 12.58
C GLN A 703 15.96 -14.84 13.61
N PRO A 704 14.82 -15.20 14.22
CA PRO A 704 14.16 -14.35 15.22
C PRO A 704 14.87 -14.40 16.60
N PHE A 705 15.15 -13.23 17.18
CA PHE A 705 15.88 -13.02 18.45
C PHE A 705 14.92 -12.81 19.65
N SER A 706 13.95 -13.71 19.83
CA SER A 706 12.89 -13.54 20.83
C SER A 706 13.44 -13.69 22.27
N GLY A 707 13.10 -12.74 23.15
CA GLY A 707 13.18 -12.86 24.62
C GLY A 707 14.57 -12.77 25.25
N ILE A 708 15.56 -12.26 24.51
CA ILE A 708 16.93 -12.06 25.01
C ILE A 708 17.08 -10.72 25.74
N PHE A 709 16.26 -9.73 25.39
CA PHE A 709 16.41 -8.34 25.83
C PHE A 709 15.33 -7.92 26.82
N GLY A 710 15.69 -6.94 27.66
CA GLY A 710 14.92 -6.57 28.84
C GLY A 710 13.56 -5.91 28.54
N THR A 711 12.53 -6.25 29.32
CA THR A 711 11.26 -5.51 29.39
C THR A 711 10.98 -5.04 30.81
N TYR A 712 10.74 -3.74 31.00
CA TYR A 712 10.46 -3.14 32.31
C TYR A 712 9.02 -2.64 32.39
N LEU A 713 8.27 -3.08 33.39
CA LEU A 713 6.93 -2.56 33.69
C LEU A 713 6.98 -1.51 34.81
N LEU A 714 6.44 -0.33 34.51
CA LEU A 714 6.40 0.82 35.40
C LEU A 714 4.95 1.05 35.87
N PRO A 715 4.69 1.15 37.19
CA PRO A 715 3.38 1.50 37.73
C PRO A 715 2.85 2.87 37.27
N ASN A 716 3.75 3.82 36.99
CA ASN A 716 3.44 5.18 36.51
C ASN A 716 2.41 5.95 37.38
N ASN A 717 2.44 5.71 38.70
CA ASN A 717 1.44 6.13 39.67
C ASN A 717 1.93 7.23 40.66
N HIS A 718 3.20 7.63 40.60
CA HIS A 718 3.73 8.67 41.49
C HIS A 718 3.02 10.02 41.25
N PRO A 719 2.63 10.78 42.29
CA PRO A 719 1.89 12.03 42.12
C PRO A 719 2.69 13.13 41.41
N ASP A 720 4.01 13.14 41.58
CA ASP A 720 4.92 14.04 40.87
C ASP A 720 5.28 13.49 39.48
N PRO A 721 4.94 14.18 38.38
CA PRO A 721 5.27 13.76 37.02
C PRO A 721 6.77 13.69 36.76
N GLU A 722 7.60 14.49 37.43
CA GLU A 722 9.06 14.47 37.24
C GLU A 722 9.67 13.14 37.71
N VAL A 723 9.17 12.60 38.82
CA VAL A 723 9.59 11.28 39.31
C VAL A 723 9.22 10.17 38.33
N ARG A 724 8.02 10.26 37.72
CA ARG A 724 7.58 9.30 36.70
C ARG A 724 8.42 9.39 35.43
N LEU A 725 8.78 10.61 35.01
CA LEU A 725 9.68 10.86 33.90
C LEU A 725 11.06 10.24 34.16
N MET A 726 11.64 10.47 35.34
CA MET A 726 12.92 9.87 35.72
C MET A 726 12.89 8.34 35.73
N GLN A 727 11.79 7.73 36.22
CA GLN A 727 11.61 6.28 36.19
C GLN A 727 11.53 5.75 34.73
N LEU A 728 10.81 6.45 33.85
CA LEU A 728 10.71 6.10 32.43
C LEU A 728 12.07 6.19 31.73
N ILE A 729 12.80 7.29 31.94
CA ILE A 729 14.15 7.49 31.39
C ILE A 729 15.10 6.41 31.91
N GLY A 730 15.03 6.08 33.20
CA GLY A 730 15.82 5.00 33.81
C GLY A 730 15.56 3.65 33.14
N ALA A 731 14.29 3.31 32.88
CA ALA A 731 13.92 2.08 32.21
C ALA A 731 14.44 2.03 30.75
N ILE A 732 14.36 3.14 30.00
CA ILE A 732 14.89 3.25 28.63
C ILE A 732 16.40 2.96 28.61
N LYS A 733 17.17 3.58 29.53
CA LYS A 733 18.62 3.35 29.66
C LYS A 733 18.96 1.91 29.98
N LEU A 734 18.17 1.26 30.83
CA LEU A 734 18.36 -0.15 31.17
C LEU A 734 18.01 -1.08 29.99
N VAL A 735 17.00 -0.74 29.18
CA VAL A 735 16.73 -1.45 27.93
C VAL A 735 17.91 -1.34 26.97
N PHE A 736 18.51 -0.16 26.80
CA PHE A 736 19.75 0.00 26.01
C PHE A 736 20.89 -0.87 26.53
N SER A 737 21.06 -0.97 27.85
CA SER A 737 22.10 -1.82 28.44
C SER A 737 21.90 -3.32 28.17
N SER A 738 20.65 -3.77 27.97
CA SER A 738 20.30 -5.20 27.86
C SER A 738 20.93 -5.92 26.66
N ILE A 739 21.38 -5.19 25.63
CA ILE A 739 22.18 -5.73 24.51
C ILE A 739 23.45 -6.43 25.02
N TYR A 740 23.99 -5.94 26.13
CA TYR A 740 25.28 -6.36 26.67
C TYR A 740 25.17 -7.31 27.87
N SER A 741 23.98 -7.86 28.13
CA SER A 741 23.79 -8.89 29.15
C SER A 741 24.59 -10.16 28.85
N ASP A 742 24.89 -10.95 29.88
CA ASP A 742 25.63 -12.21 29.72
C ASP A 742 24.95 -13.16 28.72
N ASN A 743 23.62 -13.25 28.79
CA ASN A 743 22.81 -14.07 27.87
C ASN A 743 22.90 -13.57 26.42
N SER A 744 22.82 -12.25 26.21
CA SER A 744 22.96 -11.64 24.89
C SER A 744 24.34 -11.90 24.29
N ARG A 745 25.41 -11.74 25.07
CA ARG A 745 26.80 -11.94 24.62
C ARG A 745 27.06 -13.39 24.19
N ILE A 746 26.66 -14.36 25.01
CA ILE A 746 26.80 -15.80 24.71
C ILE A 746 26.04 -16.14 23.41
N TYR A 747 24.87 -15.55 23.22
CA TYR A 747 24.07 -15.75 22.03
C TYR A 747 24.78 -15.23 20.77
N PHE A 748 25.23 -13.97 20.77
CA PHE A 748 25.89 -13.38 19.60
C PHE A 748 27.18 -14.11 19.22
N GLU A 749 27.93 -14.62 20.20
CA GLU A 749 29.09 -15.50 19.97
C GLU A 749 28.69 -16.83 19.29
N ALA A 750 27.59 -17.45 19.72
CA ALA A 750 27.11 -18.72 19.17
C ALA A 750 26.66 -18.61 17.70
N VAL A 751 26.14 -17.45 17.29
CA VAL A 751 25.68 -17.15 15.92
C VAL A 751 26.80 -16.52 15.06
N ASN A 752 28.00 -16.34 15.63
CA ASN A 752 29.17 -15.73 14.96
C ASN A 752 28.88 -14.31 14.44
N TYR A 753 28.12 -13.54 15.21
CA TYR A 753 27.71 -12.17 14.88
C TYR A 753 28.40 -11.16 15.80
N LYS A 754 28.67 -9.95 15.31
CA LYS A 754 29.32 -8.90 16.10
C LYS A 754 28.28 -8.05 16.82
N ILE A 755 28.38 -8.01 18.15
CA ILE A 755 27.50 -7.22 19.03
C ILE A 755 27.53 -5.72 18.66
N GLU A 756 28.68 -5.22 18.19
CA GLU A 756 28.86 -3.82 17.75
C GLU A 756 27.94 -3.39 16.60
N GLN A 757 27.39 -4.34 15.83
CA GLN A 757 26.48 -4.05 14.73
C GLN A 757 25.02 -3.99 15.16
N GLU A 758 24.70 -4.41 16.39
CA GLU A 758 23.33 -4.42 16.87
C GLU A 758 22.92 -3.05 17.44
N LYS A 759 21.73 -2.61 17.07
CA LYS A 759 21.11 -1.37 17.58
C LYS A 759 19.77 -1.66 18.22
N MET A 760 19.40 -0.82 19.18
CA MET A 760 18.18 -0.98 19.96
C MET A 760 17.25 0.22 19.75
N ALA A 761 16.06 -0.05 19.22
CA ALA A 761 14.92 0.84 19.39
C ALA A 761 14.19 0.49 20.69
N VAL A 762 13.40 1.42 21.22
CA VAL A 762 12.63 1.21 22.45
C VAL A 762 11.15 1.48 22.18
N VAL A 763 10.30 0.56 22.62
CA VAL A 763 8.84 0.68 22.52
C VAL A 763 8.30 0.98 23.91
N ILE A 764 7.56 2.08 24.04
CA ILE A 764 6.86 2.48 25.25
C ILE A 764 5.36 2.27 25.00
N GLN A 765 4.73 1.39 25.77
CA GLN A 765 3.35 0.99 25.55
C GLN A 765 2.55 1.09 26.84
N ALA A 766 1.32 1.62 26.78
CA ALA A 766 0.42 1.56 27.93
C ALA A 766 0.02 0.11 28.21
N VAL A 767 0.13 -0.33 29.47
CA VAL A 767 -0.27 -1.67 29.89
C VAL A 767 -1.79 -1.78 29.81
N VAL A 768 -2.28 -2.87 29.20
CA VAL A 768 -3.70 -3.17 29.11
C VAL A 768 -4.19 -3.79 30.41
N GLY A 769 -5.26 -3.24 30.99
CA GLY A 769 -5.88 -3.76 32.19
C GLY A 769 -6.74 -2.73 32.91
N ASN A 770 -7.25 -3.15 34.07
CA ASN A 770 -8.06 -2.32 34.96
C ASN A 770 -7.42 -2.24 36.36
N ARG A 771 -7.77 -1.19 37.10
CA ARG A 771 -7.32 -1.00 38.48
C ARG A 771 -8.27 -1.70 39.45
N PHE A 772 -7.72 -2.61 40.26
CA PHE A 772 -8.40 -3.32 41.35
C PHE A 772 -7.68 -3.04 42.67
N GLY A 773 -8.09 -1.97 43.36
CA GLY A 773 -7.37 -1.47 44.53
C GLY A 773 -5.95 -1.01 44.18
N ASP A 774 -4.96 -1.70 44.72
CA ASP A 774 -3.53 -1.45 44.48
C ASP A 774 -2.91 -2.37 43.40
N LEU A 775 -3.75 -3.09 42.65
CA LEU A 775 -3.33 -3.95 41.55
C LEU A 775 -3.83 -3.42 40.22
N PHE A 776 -3.07 -3.65 39.16
CA PHE A 776 -3.49 -3.37 37.79
C PHE A 776 -3.19 -4.55 36.87
N TYR A 777 -4.23 -5.13 36.26
CA TYR A 777 -4.12 -6.31 35.39
C TYR A 777 -5.35 -6.45 34.46
N PRO A 778 -5.23 -7.14 33.32
CA PRO A 778 -6.36 -7.43 32.45
C PRO A 778 -7.15 -8.65 32.92
N HIS A 779 -8.41 -8.76 32.49
CA HIS A 779 -9.25 -9.91 32.79
C HIS A 779 -8.69 -11.20 32.21
N ILE A 780 -8.19 -11.14 30.97
CA ILE A 780 -7.59 -12.27 30.25
C ILE A 780 -6.37 -11.78 29.50
N SER A 781 -5.32 -12.59 29.47
CA SER A 781 -4.20 -12.43 28.56
C SER A 781 -3.79 -13.78 27.99
N GLY A 782 -3.11 -13.77 26.84
CA GLY A 782 -2.76 -15.01 26.19
C GLY A 782 -1.88 -14.87 24.97
N THR A 783 -1.50 -16.03 24.44
CA THR A 783 -0.82 -16.18 23.16
C THR A 783 -1.65 -17.08 22.26
N ALA A 784 -1.58 -16.86 20.95
CA ALA A 784 -2.24 -17.75 19.99
C ALA A 784 -1.37 -17.94 18.76
N GLN A 785 -1.35 -19.17 18.23
CA GLN A 785 -0.54 -19.58 17.09
C GLN A 785 -1.44 -20.09 15.97
N SER A 786 -1.17 -19.66 14.74
CA SER A 786 -1.94 -20.06 13.56
C SER A 786 -1.61 -21.47 13.08
N PHE A 787 -0.62 -22.12 13.70
CA PHE A 787 -0.20 -23.47 13.34
C PHE A 787 0.05 -24.28 14.61
N ASN A 788 -0.65 -25.40 14.74
CA ASN A 788 -0.47 -26.36 15.82
C ASN A 788 0.40 -27.53 15.34
N PHE A 789 1.63 -27.63 15.83
CA PHE A 789 2.52 -28.74 15.50
C PHE A 789 2.04 -30.10 16.04
N TYR A 790 1.07 -30.09 16.97
CA TYR A 790 0.59 -31.28 17.65
C TYR A 790 -0.95 -31.24 17.76
N PRO A 791 -1.66 -31.42 16.63
CA PRO A 791 -3.10 -31.54 16.66
C PRO A 791 -3.54 -32.77 17.46
N VAL A 792 -4.64 -32.64 18.20
CA VAL A 792 -5.28 -33.74 18.93
C VAL A 792 -6.64 -34.06 18.31
N ALA A 793 -7.09 -35.32 18.44
CA ALA A 793 -8.35 -35.78 17.86
C ALA A 793 -8.44 -35.50 16.34
N ASN A 794 -9.53 -34.85 15.88
CA ASN A 794 -9.76 -34.53 14.47
C ASN A 794 -9.16 -33.18 14.03
N MET A 795 -8.34 -32.53 14.89
CA MET A 795 -7.70 -31.27 14.53
C MET A 795 -6.67 -31.47 13.41
N THR A 796 -6.47 -30.44 12.62
CA THR A 796 -5.38 -30.32 11.65
C THR A 796 -4.32 -29.34 12.19
N PRO A 797 -3.08 -29.40 11.67
CA PRO A 797 -2.07 -28.41 12.04
C PRO A 797 -2.47 -26.96 11.73
N HIS A 798 -3.36 -26.73 10.77
CA HIS A 798 -3.81 -25.38 10.40
C HIS A 798 -4.89 -24.80 11.32
N ASP A 799 -5.47 -25.61 12.21
CA ASP A 799 -6.51 -25.16 13.15
C ASP A 799 -5.96 -24.32 14.31
N GLY A 800 -4.62 -24.24 14.42
CA GLY A 800 -3.93 -23.44 15.42
C GLY A 800 -4.25 -23.83 16.87
N PHE A 801 -3.72 -23.06 17.80
CA PHE A 801 -4.10 -23.15 19.22
C PHE A 801 -3.89 -21.81 19.93
N ALA A 802 -4.56 -21.64 21.06
CA ALA A 802 -4.44 -20.50 21.93
C ALA A 802 -4.21 -20.95 23.38
N VAL A 803 -3.48 -20.13 24.13
CA VAL A 803 -3.25 -20.28 25.56
C VAL A 803 -3.78 -19.02 26.23
N ALA A 804 -4.56 -19.18 27.30
CA ALA A 804 -5.18 -18.09 28.04
C ALA A 804 -4.95 -18.23 29.55
N ALA A 805 -4.76 -17.10 30.22
CA ALA A 805 -4.62 -16.98 31.66
C ALA A 805 -5.31 -15.71 32.18
N VAL A 806 -5.65 -15.69 33.46
CA VAL A 806 -6.09 -14.49 34.17
C VAL A 806 -4.85 -13.69 34.58
N GLY A 807 -4.92 -12.35 34.51
CA GLY A 807 -3.80 -11.47 34.84
C GLY A 807 -2.91 -11.13 33.65
N LEU A 808 -1.70 -10.63 33.90
CA LEU A 808 -0.76 -10.17 32.88
C LEU A 808 -0.19 -11.32 32.03
N GLY A 809 0.06 -11.04 30.74
CA GLY A 809 0.54 -12.01 29.76
C GLY A 809 1.91 -12.63 30.07
N GLN A 810 2.71 -11.99 30.93
CA GLN A 810 3.96 -12.55 31.45
C GLN A 810 3.76 -13.96 32.02
N TYR A 811 2.60 -14.24 32.60
CA TYR A 811 2.27 -15.55 33.14
C TYR A 811 2.31 -16.67 32.07
N VAL A 812 1.76 -16.39 30.90
CA VAL A 812 1.75 -17.33 29.77
C VAL A 812 3.14 -17.43 29.14
N LEU A 813 3.83 -16.29 28.99
CA LEU A 813 5.18 -16.23 28.41
C LEU A 813 6.23 -16.98 29.26
N ASP A 814 6.09 -16.96 30.59
CA ASP A 814 6.97 -17.67 31.52
C ASP A 814 6.75 -19.20 31.56
N GLY A 815 5.74 -19.68 30.83
CA GLY A 815 5.36 -21.10 30.74
C GLY A 815 4.66 -21.64 31.98
N GLU A 816 3.93 -20.80 32.72
CA GLU A 816 3.19 -21.19 33.94
C GLU A 816 1.88 -21.97 33.59
N LYS A 817 1.12 -22.36 34.62
CA LYS A 817 -0.11 -23.17 34.47
C LYS A 817 -1.26 -22.38 33.83
N ALA A 818 -1.36 -22.42 32.51
CA ALA A 818 -2.39 -21.72 31.73
C ALA A 818 -3.32 -22.67 30.96
N PHE A 819 -4.50 -22.18 30.57
CA PHE A 819 -5.51 -22.98 29.88
C PHE A 819 -5.26 -22.98 28.36
N ARG A 820 -5.20 -24.15 27.74
CA ARG A 820 -4.97 -24.33 26.30
C ARG A 820 -6.25 -24.77 25.60
N PHE A 821 -6.56 -24.15 24.47
CA PHE A 821 -7.72 -24.49 23.63
C PHE A 821 -7.42 -24.24 22.14
N SER A 822 -8.27 -24.76 21.25
CA SER A 822 -8.23 -24.42 19.82
C SER A 822 -9.29 -23.36 19.49
N PRO A 823 -8.94 -22.24 18.84
CA PRO A 823 -9.93 -21.28 18.36
C PRO A 823 -10.94 -21.87 17.36
N ALA A 824 -10.54 -22.90 16.60
CA ALA A 824 -11.43 -23.61 15.67
C ALA A 824 -12.40 -24.56 16.37
N TYR A 825 -11.97 -25.16 17.49
CA TYR A 825 -12.76 -26.09 18.30
C TYR A 825 -12.78 -25.68 19.79
N PRO A 826 -13.37 -24.52 20.15
CA PRO A 826 -13.23 -23.94 21.49
C PRO A 826 -13.96 -24.73 22.58
N ALA A 827 -14.99 -25.50 22.22
CA ALA A 827 -15.77 -26.33 23.15
C ALA A 827 -15.13 -27.69 23.45
N LEU A 828 -14.11 -28.10 22.69
CA LEU A 828 -13.43 -29.38 22.86
C LEU A 828 -12.39 -29.27 23.98
N ASP A 829 -12.62 -30.00 25.08
CA ASP A 829 -11.64 -30.10 26.15
C ASP A 829 -10.49 -31.02 25.69
N ILE A 830 -9.30 -30.44 25.53
CA ILE A 830 -8.09 -31.14 25.04
C ILE A 830 -7.52 -32.10 26.08
N VAL A 831 -7.86 -31.92 27.36
CA VAL A 831 -7.31 -32.64 28.51
C VAL A 831 -8.44 -33.17 29.40
N SER A 832 -8.19 -34.24 30.15
CA SER A 832 -9.18 -34.82 31.07
C SER A 832 -9.59 -33.83 32.18
N ILE A 833 -10.79 -34.00 32.76
CA ILE A 833 -11.29 -33.13 33.86
C ILE A 833 -10.35 -33.17 35.09
N ASN A 834 -9.79 -34.34 35.39
CA ASN A 834 -8.83 -34.50 36.49
C ASN A 834 -7.55 -33.70 36.24
N ASP A 835 -7.03 -33.72 35.01
CA ASP A 835 -5.85 -32.94 34.65
C ASP A 835 -6.15 -31.44 34.59
N LEU A 836 -7.31 -31.04 34.06
CA LEU A 836 -7.77 -29.64 34.09
C LEU A 836 -7.81 -29.07 35.51
N THR A 837 -8.24 -29.88 36.47
CA THR A 837 -8.29 -29.49 37.89
C THR A 837 -6.89 -29.43 38.50
N ARG A 838 -6.02 -30.41 38.19
CA ARG A 838 -4.65 -30.50 38.75
C ARG A 838 -3.70 -29.42 38.21
N TYR A 839 -3.86 -29.06 36.94
CA TYR A 839 -3.03 -28.10 36.23
C TYR A 839 -3.70 -26.74 36.04
N SER A 840 -4.79 -26.46 36.78
CA SER A 840 -5.44 -25.16 36.74
C SER A 840 -4.54 -24.04 37.30
N GLN A 841 -4.80 -22.82 36.84
CA GLN A 841 -4.12 -21.62 37.30
C GLN A 841 -4.45 -21.33 38.78
N THR A 842 -3.42 -21.22 39.62
CA THR A 842 -3.56 -20.91 41.05
C THR A 842 -3.06 -19.50 41.42
N GLU A 843 -2.24 -18.90 40.55
CA GLU A 843 -1.62 -17.59 40.78
C GLU A 843 -1.66 -16.77 39.48
N PHE A 844 -1.52 -15.45 39.58
CA PHE A 844 -1.42 -14.55 38.43
C PHE A 844 -0.49 -13.37 38.71
N TYR A 845 0.01 -12.74 37.63
CA TYR A 845 0.79 -11.51 37.72
C TYR A 845 -0.06 -10.26 37.55
N ALA A 846 0.23 -9.23 38.34
CA ALA A 846 -0.34 -7.89 38.23
C ALA A 846 0.74 -6.81 38.41
N VAL A 847 0.49 -5.61 37.91
CA VAL A 847 1.33 -4.44 38.21
C VAL A 847 1.02 -3.97 39.63
N ASN A 848 2.06 -3.77 40.42
CA ASN A 848 1.93 -3.32 41.80
C ASN A 848 1.82 -1.79 41.87
N LEU A 849 0.61 -1.28 42.12
CA LEU A 849 0.36 0.15 42.29
C LEU A 849 0.57 0.64 43.74
N ALA A 850 0.87 -0.24 44.70
CA ALA A 850 1.17 0.17 46.07
C ALA A 850 2.55 0.82 46.20
N ARG A 851 3.47 0.51 45.26
CA ARG A 851 4.82 1.08 45.22
C ARG A 851 4.86 2.21 44.20
N SER A 852 5.10 3.43 44.67
CA SER A 852 5.28 4.62 43.81
C SER A 852 6.72 4.83 43.39
N GLU A 853 7.67 4.26 44.13
CA GLU A 853 9.09 4.24 43.81
C GLU A 853 9.54 2.79 43.71
N ILE A 854 10.08 2.43 42.53
CA ILE A 854 10.58 1.09 42.25
C ILE A 854 12.08 1.15 41.98
N ASP A 855 12.79 0.15 42.46
CA ASP A 855 14.19 -0.05 42.14
C ASP A 855 14.31 -0.90 40.87
N LEU A 856 14.57 -0.23 39.74
CA LEU A 856 14.67 -0.88 38.43
C LEU A 856 15.86 -1.84 38.33
N LEU A 857 16.86 -1.75 39.22
CA LEU A 857 17.98 -2.69 39.25
C LEU A 857 17.59 -4.07 39.78
N GLN A 858 16.39 -4.23 40.36
CA GLN A 858 15.83 -5.54 40.73
C GLN A 858 15.35 -6.35 39.51
N GLY A 859 15.47 -5.79 38.30
CA GLY A 859 15.15 -6.45 37.04
C GLY A 859 13.69 -6.28 36.61
N GLU A 860 13.26 -7.13 35.68
CA GLU A 860 11.96 -7.03 35.00
C GLU A 860 10.76 -7.15 35.95
N ASN A 861 10.95 -7.85 37.08
CA ASN A 861 9.91 -8.08 38.09
C ASN A 861 9.76 -6.93 39.10
N ALA A 862 10.56 -5.86 39.01
CA ALA A 862 10.57 -4.77 39.99
C ALA A 862 9.19 -4.11 40.20
N GLY A 863 8.41 -3.98 39.11
CA GLY A 863 7.06 -3.42 39.12
C GLY A 863 5.93 -4.44 39.24
N LEU A 864 6.24 -5.74 39.31
CA LEU A 864 5.27 -6.83 39.29
C LEU A 864 5.03 -7.41 40.68
N VAL A 865 3.84 -7.98 40.88
CA VAL A 865 3.50 -8.80 42.03
C VAL A 865 2.74 -10.05 41.58
N LYS A 866 3.09 -11.19 42.17
CA LYS A 866 2.35 -12.45 41.99
C LYS A 866 1.29 -12.56 43.08
N MET A 867 0.05 -12.86 42.71
CA MET A 867 -1.09 -12.95 43.60
C MET A 867 -1.81 -14.29 43.44
N ASP A 868 -2.45 -14.75 44.51
CA ASP A 868 -3.30 -15.95 44.49
C ASP A 868 -4.61 -15.67 43.72
N ILE A 869 -5.12 -16.65 42.98
CA ILE A 869 -6.34 -16.54 42.19
C ILE A 869 -7.57 -16.15 43.04
N ALA A 870 -7.59 -16.47 44.34
CA ALA A 870 -8.64 -16.02 45.27
C ALA A 870 -8.74 -14.48 45.36
N LYS A 871 -7.64 -13.77 45.10
CA LYS A 871 -7.66 -12.30 45.01
C LYS A 871 -8.44 -11.84 43.77
N ALA A 872 -8.28 -12.51 42.64
CA ALA A 872 -9.06 -12.25 41.43
C ALA A 872 -10.56 -12.56 41.64
N GLU A 873 -10.90 -13.59 42.45
CA GLU A 873 -12.29 -13.84 42.87
C GLU A 873 -12.87 -12.66 43.65
N SER A 874 -12.10 -12.14 44.61
CA SER A 874 -12.49 -10.99 45.44
C SER A 874 -12.63 -9.69 44.64
N ASP A 875 -11.83 -9.53 43.59
CA ASP A 875 -11.89 -8.40 42.66
C ASP A 875 -13.04 -8.53 41.64
N GLY A 876 -13.74 -9.67 41.60
CA GLY A 876 -14.87 -9.95 40.70
C GLY A 876 -14.48 -10.38 39.28
N THR A 877 -13.19 -10.53 38.99
CA THR A 877 -12.68 -10.78 37.63
C THR A 877 -12.80 -12.24 37.19
N LEU A 878 -13.02 -13.18 38.13
CA LEU A 878 -13.13 -14.62 37.85
C LEU A 878 -14.50 -15.09 37.32
N THR A 879 -15.54 -14.26 37.42
CA THR A 879 -16.94 -14.66 37.21
C THR A 879 -17.20 -15.38 35.88
N HIS A 880 -16.52 -14.95 34.81
CA HIS A 880 -16.67 -15.53 33.47
C HIS A 880 -15.45 -16.35 33.02
N THR A 881 -14.41 -16.47 33.84
CA THR A 881 -13.14 -17.13 33.47
C THR A 881 -12.92 -18.45 34.21
N ALA A 882 -13.68 -18.73 35.27
CA ALA A 882 -13.57 -19.95 36.06
C ALA A 882 -14.87 -20.78 36.10
N SER A 883 -14.70 -22.07 36.40
CA SER A 883 -15.74 -23.03 36.74
C SER A 883 -15.49 -23.60 38.15
N VAL A 884 -16.51 -24.24 38.72
CA VAL A 884 -16.43 -24.93 40.01
C VAL A 884 -16.42 -26.44 39.78
N TYR A 885 -15.41 -27.11 40.35
CA TYR A 885 -15.36 -28.58 40.33
C TYR A 885 -16.27 -29.17 41.41
N SER A 886 -17.19 -30.04 40.99
CA SER A 886 -18.09 -30.78 41.86
C SER A 886 -17.55 -32.19 42.08
N ILE A 887 -16.96 -32.44 43.25
CA ILE A 887 -16.39 -33.74 43.62
C ILE A 887 -17.46 -34.85 43.56
N ASP A 888 -18.70 -34.55 43.96
CA ASP A 888 -19.79 -35.54 44.06
C ASP A 888 -20.25 -36.08 42.70
N ASN A 889 -20.12 -35.28 41.64
CA ASN A 889 -20.64 -35.61 40.30
C ASN A 889 -19.52 -35.76 39.26
N ASP A 890 -18.27 -35.49 39.62
CA ASP A 890 -17.11 -35.42 38.72
C ASP A 890 -17.35 -34.50 37.50
N THR A 891 -18.02 -33.36 37.74
CA THR A 891 -18.39 -32.38 36.71
C THR A 891 -17.89 -30.97 37.03
N LEU A 892 -17.63 -30.18 35.98
CA LEU A 892 -17.34 -28.75 36.09
C LEU A 892 -18.61 -27.93 35.85
N ASN A 893 -19.00 -27.11 36.82
CA ASN A 893 -20.11 -26.17 36.70
C ASN A 893 -19.57 -24.77 36.35
N PRO A 894 -19.91 -24.20 35.18
CA PRO A 894 -19.44 -22.87 34.78
C PRO A 894 -19.86 -21.77 35.75
N GLY A 895 -18.97 -20.79 35.98
CA GLY A 895 -19.20 -19.67 36.90
C GLY A 895 -18.76 -19.96 38.34
N LEU A 896 -19.25 -19.16 39.29
CA LEU A 896 -18.82 -19.17 40.70
C LEU A 896 -19.97 -19.39 41.71
N THR A 897 -21.18 -19.68 41.23
CA THR A 897 -22.41 -19.71 42.05
C THR A 897 -22.49 -20.91 43.00
N VAL A 898 -21.69 -21.95 42.76
CA VAL A 898 -21.66 -23.19 43.54
C VAL A 898 -20.40 -23.21 44.44
N PRO A 899 -20.46 -23.75 45.67
CA PRO A 899 -19.28 -23.95 46.48
C PRO A 899 -18.39 -25.10 45.93
N GLY A 900 -17.08 -24.90 45.88
CA GLY A 900 -16.11 -25.93 45.47
C GLY A 900 -14.80 -25.34 44.91
N PRO A 901 -13.80 -26.18 44.61
CA PRO A 901 -12.53 -25.75 44.03
C PRO A 901 -12.70 -25.01 42.71
N ARG A 902 -11.93 -23.93 42.51
CA ARG A 902 -11.97 -23.11 41.30
C ARG A 902 -11.06 -23.71 40.21
N VAL A 903 -11.59 -23.81 39.01
CA VAL A 903 -10.86 -24.28 37.82
C VAL A 903 -10.97 -23.21 36.74
N VAL A 904 -9.86 -22.54 36.44
CA VAL A 904 -9.76 -21.55 35.36
C VAL A 904 -9.75 -22.27 34.02
N ASN A 905 -10.89 -22.22 33.32
CA ASN A 905 -11.11 -22.91 32.04
C ASN A 905 -11.92 -22.09 31.03
N PHE A 906 -12.29 -20.85 31.37
CA PHE A 906 -12.98 -19.90 30.50
C PHE A 906 -14.29 -20.43 29.88
N ALA A 907 -15.00 -21.34 30.57
CA ALA A 907 -16.17 -22.04 30.01
C ALA A 907 -17.29 -21.10 29.53
N ASN A 908 -17.59 -20.03 30.28
CA ASN A 908 -18.61 -19.03 29.89
C ASN A 908 -18.27 -18.34 28.56
N ILE A 909 -16.98 -18.20 28.23
CA ILE A 909 -16.52 -17.55 27.02
C ILE A 909 -16.40 -18.55 25.87
N LEU A 910 -15.79 -19.71 26.12
CA LEU A 910 -15.47 -20.67 25.06
C LEU A 910 -16.63 -21.60 24.69
N LYS A 911 -17.53 -21.92 25.63
CA LYS A 911 -18.68 -22.83 25.43
C LYS A 911 -20.01 -22.10 25.26
N TYR A 912 -20.17 -20.94 25.91
CA TYR A 912 -21.43 -20.18 25.92
C TYR A 912 -21.33 -18.80 25.27
N ASP A 913 -20.21 -18.50 24.62
CA ASP A 913 -20.00 -17.31 23.79
C ASP A 913 -20.35 -15.98 24.49
N TYR A 914 -20.00 -15.85 25.78
CA TYR A 914 -20.19 -14.59 26.53
C TYR A 914 -19.55 -13.38 25.81
N ILE A 915 -18.42 -13.62 25.14
CA ILE A 915 -17.80 -12.76 24.14
C ILE A 915 -17.27 -13.64 23.00
N PRO A 916 -17.20 -13.13 21.75
CA PRO A 916 -16.78 -13.92 20.58
C PRO A 916 -15.25 -14.11 20.51
N LEU A 917 -14.59 -14.49 21.60
CA LEU A 917 -13.13 -14.56 21.71
C LEU A 917 -12.52 -15.62 20.77
N ALA A 918 -13.10 -16.81 20.71
CA ALA A 918 -12.59 -17.89 19.86
C ALA A 918 -12.68 -17.52 18.37
N HIS A 919 -13.82 -16.98 17.94
CA HIS A 919 -14.01 -16.45 16.59
C HIS A 919 -13.01 -15.31 16.29
N THR A 920 -12.84 -14.38 17.22
CA THR A 920 -11.89 -13.27 17.11
C THR A 920 -10.46 -13.76 16.89
N LEU A 921 -9.99 -14.70 17.72
CA LEU A 921 -8.65 -15.26 17.58
C LEU A 921 -8.47 -15.98 16.24
N LYS A 922 -9.46 -16.76 15.81
CA LYS A 922 -9.42 -17.45 14.51
C LYS A 922 -9.26 -16.46 13.37
N THR A 923 -10.14 -15.45 13.29
CA THR A 923 -10.12 -14.44 12.22
C THR A 923 -8.83 -13.61 12.23
N VAL A 924 -8.36 -13.18 13.42
CA VAL A 924 -7.11 -12.42 13.54
C VAL A 924 -5.92 -13.27 13.08
N LEU A 925 -5.82 -14.54 13.50
CA LEU A 925 -4.75 -15.44 13.08
C LEU A 925 -4.75 -15.67 11.56
N GLU A 926 -5.92 -15.86 10.96
CA GLU A 926 -6.05 -16.03 9.51
C GLU A 926 -5.59 -14.79 8.73
N VAL A 927 -6.03 -13.60 9.15
CA VAL A 927 -5.66 -12.32 8.53
C VAL A 927 -4.17 -12.06 8.66
N VAL A 928 -3.60 -12.24 9.85
CA VAL A 928 -2.16 -11.99 10.10
C VAL A 928 -1.30 -13.03 9.37
N ARG A 929 -1.72 -14.30 9.33
CA ARG A 929 -1.04 -15.36 8.56
C ARG A 929 -1.00 -15.05 7.07
N GLU A 930 -2.14 -14.64 6.49
CA GLU A 930 -2.21 -14.27 5.07
C GLU A 930 -1.33 -13.04 4.77
N ALA A 931 -1.34 -12.04 5.66
CA ALA A 931 -0.52 -10.85 5.52
C ALA A 931 0.99 -11.12 5.59
N PHE A 932 1.43 -12.06 6.43
CA PHE A 932 2.85 -12.45 6.55
C PHE A 932 3.28 -13.51 5.55
N GLY A 933 2.35 -14.23 4.91
CA GLY A 933 2.65 -15.35 4.02
C GLY A 933 3.29 -16.55 4.71
N ALA A 934 3.24 -16.61 6.05
CA ALA A 934 3.84 -17.65 6.89
C ALA A 934 2.96 -17.87 8.13
N PRO A 935 3.07 -19.02 8.83
CA PRO A 935 2.45 -19.19 10.14
C PRO A 935 2.89 -18.12 11.12
N VAL A 936 2.00 -17.71 12.03
CA VAL A 936 2.23 -16.58 12.95
C VAL A 936 1.80 -16.91 14.37
N GLU A 937 2.39 -16.19 15.30
CA GLU A 937 2.01 -16.11 16.71
C GLU A 937 1.57 -14.68 17.03
N ILE A 938 0.54 -14.55 17.87
CA ILE A 938 0.05 -13.29 18.39
C ILE A 938 0.03 -13.30 19.92
N GLU A 939 0.33 -12.16 20.53
CA GLU A 939 0.09 -11.88 21.95
C GLU A 939 -1.15 -10.99 22.07
N TYR A 940 -2.07 -11.31 22.98
CA TYR A 940 -3.32 -10.57 23.16
C TYR A 940 -3.70 -10.38 24.62
N ALA A 941 -4.54 -9.38 24.87
CA ALA A 941 -5.23 -9.16 26.14
C ALA A 941 -6.70 -8.82 25.90
N VAL A 942 -7.55 -9.17 26.85
CA VAL A 942 -9.00 -8.92 26.77
C VAL A 942 -9.45 -8.14 27.99
N ASP A 943 -10.22 -7.09 27.72
CA ASP A 943 -11.00 -6.41 28.74
C ASP A 943 -12.48 -6.80 28.60
N LEU A 944 -13.01 -7.47 29.62
CA LEU A 944 -14.41 -7.91 29.69
C LEU A 944 -15.38 -6.79 30.04
N ASN A 945 -14.89 -5.59 30.40
CA ASN A 945 -15.74 -4.42 30.59
C ASN A 945 -16.38 -4.03 29.25
N LYS A 946 -17.71 -4.14 29.20
CA LYS A 946 -18.49 -3.82 28.01
C LYS A 946 -18.66 -2.30 27.84
N ASP A 947 -18.57 -1.82 26.60
CA ASP A 947 -18.86 -0.44 26.24
C ASP A 947 -20.38 -0.14 26.19
N GLU A 948 -20.76 1.08 25.79
CA GLU A 948 -22.16 1.49 25.64
C GLU A 948 -22.95 0.64 24.62
N GLU A 949 -22.26 -0.04 23.71
CA GLU A 949 -22.83 -0.95 22.70
C GLU A 949 -22.72 -2.43 23.13
N GLU A 950 -22.47 -2.68 24.42
CA GLU A 950 -22.32 -4.00 25.04
C GLU A 950 -21.14 -4.86 24.52
N ARG A 951 -20.11 -4.23 23.93
CA ARG A 951 -18.93 -4.92 23.37
C ARG A 951 -17.75 -4.89 24.32
N ALA A 952 -17.11 -6.04 24.51
CA ALA A 952 -15.81 -6.15 25.18
C ALA A 952 -14.68 -5.63 24.28
N ALA A 953 -13.49 -5.39 24.84
CA ALA A 953 -12.32 -4.95 24.08
C ALA A 953 -11.26 -6.06 23.96
N PHE A 954 -10.79 -6.30 22.74
CA PHE A 954 -9.69 -7.19 22.41
C PHE A 954 -8.48 -6.36 21.99
N TYR A 955 -7.37 -6.52 22.70
CA TYR A 955 -6.13 -5.82 22.43
C TYR A 955 -5.12 -6.76 21.77
N LEU A 956 -4.71 -6.43 20.55
CA LEU A 956 -3.61 -7.11 19.87
C LEU A 956 -2.29 -6.44 20.28
N LEU A 957 -1.46 -7.16 21.04
CA LEU A 957 -0.28 -6.61 21.70
C LEU A 957 1.01 -6.85 20.92
N GLN A 958 1.13 -7.99 20.25
CA GLN A 958 2.29 -8.32 19.43
C GLN A 958 1.92 -9.36 18.38
N ILE A 959 2.66 -9.33 17.26
CA ILE A 959 2.62 -10.34 16.21
C ILE A 959 4.06 -10.80 15.92
N LYS A 960 4.24 -12.08 15.62
CA LYS A 960 5.53 -12.70 15.31
C LYS A 960 5.35 -13.77 14.24
N PRO A 961 6.18 -13.84 13.19
CA PRO A 961 6.18 -15.00 12.31
C PRO A 961 6.78 -16.22 13.02
N LEU A 962 6.17 -17.39 12.82
CA LEU A 962 6.72 -18.68 13.25
C LEU A 962 7.72 -19.14 12.18
N VAL A 963 9.01 -18.88 12.42
CA VAL A 963 10.08 -19.29 11.51
C VAL A 963 10.32 -20.79 11.66
N GLY A 964 9.87 -21.56 10.66
CA GLY A 964 10.08 -23.01 10.60
C GLY A 964 9.49 -23.60 9.33
N SER A 965 10.34 -24.26 8.53
CA SER A 965 10.08 -25.05 7.31
C SER A 965 10.13 -24.33 5.93
N GLY A 966 11.24 -23.64 5.67
CA GLY A 966 11.72 -23.45 4.29
C GLY A 966 12.31 -24.75 3.69
N ALA A 967 11.96 -25.03 2.43
CA ALA A 967 12.40 -26.13 1.54
C ALA A 967 11.97 -27.57 1.90
N GLY A 968 11.05 -28.14 1.11
CA GLY A 968 10.51 -29.49 1.30
C GLY A 968 11.55 -30.60 1.17
N TYR A 969 11.85 -31.26 2.30
CA TYR A 969 12.55 -32.54 2.32
C TYR A 969 11.52 -33.60 2.69
N SER A 970 11.32 -34.60 1.81
CA SER A 970 10.35 -35.68 2.03
C SER A 970 11.08 -36.96 2.41
N ILE A 971 10.69 -37.57 3.52
CA ILE A 971 11.16 -38.90 3.92
C ILE A 971 10.11 -39.93 3.48
N ASP A 972 10.54 -40.94 2.72
CA ASP A 972 9.72 -42.13 2.45
C ASP A 972 9.74 -43.05 3.69
N PRO A 973 8.60 -43.22 4.42
CA PRO A 973 8.53 -44.01 5.65
C PRO A 973 8.91 -45.49 5.48
N GLU A 974 8.78 -46.05 4.27
CA GLU A 974 9.13 -47.46 3.99
C GLU A 974 10.64 -47.67 3.85
N SER A 975 11.41 -46.60 3.58
CA SER A 975 12.86 -46.62 3.37
C SER A 975 13.71 -46.35 4.62
N VAL A 976 13.08 -46.24 5.80
CA VAL A 976 13.69 -45.67 7.02
C VAL A 976 14.49 -46.70 7.85
N PHE A 977 14.10 -47.97 7.82
CA PHE A 977 14.72 -49.02 8.61
C PHE A 977 15.77 -49.78 7.78
N THR A 978 17.01 -49.32 7.83
CA THR A 978 18.18 -49.99 7.23
C THR A 978 19.18 -50.41 8.32
N ASP A 979 20.18 -51.22 7.94
CA ASP A 979 21.28 -51.59 8.84
C ASP A 979 22.10 -50.38 9.32
N ASP A 980 22.01 -49.24 8.64
CA ASP A 980 22.71 -48.00 8.98
C ASP A 980 21.91 -47.07 9.90
N THR A 981 20.66 -47.40 10.21
CA THR A 981 19.77 -46.56 11.05
C THR A 981 20.19 -46.63 12.53
N ILE A 982 20.27 -45.45 13.17
CA ILE A 982 20.61 -45.26 14.59
C ILE A 982 19.39 -44.83 15.39
N LEU A 983 18.58 -43.92 14.85
CA LEU A 983 17.39 -43.38 15.51
C LEU A 983 16.30 -43.09 14.48
N VAL A 984 15.06 -43.44 14.84
CA VAL A 984 13.85 -43.05 14.12
C VAL A 984 12.89 -42.39 15.11
N SER A 985 12.35 -41.24 14.76
CA SER A 985 11.28 -40.58 15.51
C SER A 985 10.12 -40.24 14.58
N ARG A 986 8.89 -40.50 15.03
CA ARG A 986 7.65 -40.07 14.35
C ARG A 986 7.06 -38.80 14.97
N LYS A 987 7.80 -38.16 15.87
CA LYS A 987 7.48 -36.90 16.54
C LYS A 987 8.72 -36.03 16.54
N SER A 988 9.04 -35.44 15.39
CA SER A 988 10.20 -34.57 15.21
C SER A 988 9.83 -33.17 14.75
N MET A 989 10.60 -32.20 15.22
CA MET A 989 10.62 -30.83 14.71
C MET A 989 11.96 -30.52 14.07
N GLY A 990 11.92 -29.63 13.08
CA GLY A 990 13.01 -29.37 12.15
C GLY A 990 12.67 -29.88 10.76
N ASN A 991 13.32 -29.34 9.75
CA ASN A 991 13.11 -29.74 8.36
C ASN A 991 14.43 -29.60 7.59
N GLY A 992 14.76 -30.59 6.78
CA GLY A 992 15.98 -30.60 5.96
C GLY A 992 16.98 -31.69 6.34
N LEU A 993 18.20 -31.55 5.79
CA LEU A 993 19.30 -32.50 5.91
C LEU A 993 20.42 -31.87 6.75
N VAL A 994 20.83 -32.53 7.83
CA VAL A 994 21.98 -32.14 8.65
C VAL A 994 23.09 -33.18 8.48
N GLU A 995 24.24 -32.70 8.02
CA GLU A 995 25.44 -33.51 7.75
C GLU A 995 26.64 -33.01 8.57
N GLY A 996 27.72 -33.80 8.63
CA GLY A 996 28.98 -33.38 9.25
C GLY A 996 29.06 -33.55 10.78
N ILE A 997 28.01 -34.06 11.43
CA ILE A 997 28.03 -34.37 12.87
C ILE A 997 28.60 -35.76 13.10
N THR A 998 29.56 -35.92 14.02
CA THR A 998 30.15 -37.23 14.36
C THR A 998 30.02 -37.58 15.84
N ASP A 999 29.61 -36.63 16.67
CA ASP A 999 29.58 -36.75 18.12
C ASP A 999 28.13 -36.91 18.61
N ILE A 1000 27.87 -37.94 19.42
CA ILE A 1000 26.61 -38.13 20.15
C ILE A 1000 26.92 -38.13 21.65
N ILE A 1001 26.17 -37.33 22.40
CA ILE A 1001 26.20 -37.28 23.86
C ILE A 1001 24.85 -37.80 24.35
N TYR A 1002 24.86 -38.83 25.19
CA TYR A 1002 23.61 -39.43 25.67
C TYR A 1002 23.63 -39.83 27.14
N VAL A 1003 22.45 -39.87 27.75
CA VAL A 1003 22.19 -40.51 29.05
C VAL A 1003 21.60 -41.89 28.80
N GLU A 1004 22.12 -42.90 29.49
CA GLU A 1004 21.59 -44.25 29.41
C GLU A 1004 20.30 -44.34 30.26
N PRO A 1005 19.18 -44.88 29.74
CA PRO A 1005 17.90 -44.92 30.48
C PRO A 1005 18.01 -45.49 31.90
N ASP A 1006 18.82 -46.54 32.09
CA ASP A 1006 19.02 -47.20 33.38
C ASP A 1006 19.81 -46.37 34.40
N MET A 1007 20.51 -45.33 33.95
CA MET A 1007 21.32 -44.43 34.78
C MET A 1007 20.58 -43.15 35.14
N PHE A 1008 19.34 -42.96 34.68
CA PHE A 1008 18.58 -41.74 34.95
C PHE A 1008 17.91 -41.77 36.33
N ASP A 1009 18.16 -40.73 37.12
CA ASP A 1009 17.52 -40.48 38.40
C ASP A 1009 16.86 -39.09 38.39
N ASN A 1010 15.52 -39.06 38.54
CA ASN A 1010 14.72 -37.84 38.51
C ASN A 1010 14.96 -36.93 39.74
N LEU A 1011 15.65 -37.42 40.78
CA LEU A 1011 16.07 -36.62 41.93
C LEU A 1011 17.42 -35.92 41.72
N LYS A 1012 18.15 -36.28 40.66
CA LYS A 1012 19.52 -35.83 40.38
C LYS A 1012 19.66 -35.00 39.10
N THR A 1013 18.54 -34.55 38.54
CA THR A 1013 18.46 -33.80 37.28
C THR A 1013 19.25 -32.48 37.28
N ALA A 1014 19.38 -31.81 38.43
CA ALA A 1014 20.20 -30.58 38.55
C ALA A 1014 21.72 -30.85 38.45
N GLU A 1015 22.18 -32.00 38.95
CA GLU A 1015 23.59 -32.43 38.81
C GLU A 1015 23.89 -32.78 37.35
N MET A 1016 22.94 -33.43 36.67
CA MET A 1016 23.00 -33.69 35.23
C MET A 1016 23.09 -32.40 34.40
N ALA A 1017 22.29 -31.38 34.73
CA ALA A 1017 22.33 -30.07 34.07
C ALA A 1017 23.72 -29.40 34.17
N SER A 1018 24.39 -29.53 35.32
CA SER A 1018 25.74 -29.02 35.53
C SER A 1018 26.80 -29.80 34.73
N GLU A 1019 26.64 -31.13 34.65
CA GLU A 1019 27.55 -31.99 33.89
C GLU A 1019 27.48 -31.71 32.39
N ILE A 1020 26.27 -31.58 31.83
CA ILE A 1020 26.11 -31.27 30.40
C ILE A 1020 26.61 -29.87 30.05
N ASP A 1021 26.46 -28.86 30.92
CA ASP A 1021 27.06 -27.53 30.71
C ASP A 1021 28.59 -27.63 30.54
N ALA A 1022 29.26 -28.38 31.41
CA ALA A 1022 30.71 -28.58 31.33
C ALA A 1022 31.12 -29.29 30.03
N ILE A 1023 30.32 -30.24 29.54
CA ILE A 1023 30.55 -30.91 28.26
C ILE A 1023 30.29 -29.95 27.09
N ASN A 1024 29.21 -29.17 27.14
CA ASN A 1024 28.85 -28.20 26.11
C ASN A 1024 29.93 -27.13 25.93
N ARG A 1025 30.48 -26.58 27.03
CA ARG A 1025 31.61 -25.63 26.99
C ARG A 1025 32.86 -26.23 26.33
N LYS A 1026 33.17 -27.52 26.59
CA LYS A 1026 34.29 -28.21 25.91
C LYS A 1026 34.04 -28.39 24.41
N MET A 1027 32.79 -28.66 24.02
CA MET A 1027 32.41 -28.78 22.61
C MET A 1027 32.44 -27.43 21.90
N LEU A 1028 32.02 -26.36 22.58
CA LEU A 1028 32.08 -24.98 22.11
C LEU A 1028 33.54 -24.54 21.86
N ALA A 1029 34.43 -24.75 22.83
CA ALA A 1029 35.85 -24.43 22.71
C ALA A 1029 36.56 -25.19 21.57
N ARG A 1030 36.02 -26.33 21.14
CA ARG A 1030 36.54 -27.15 20.03
C ARG A 1030 35.83 -26.88 18.70
N GLY A 1031 34.81 -26.02 18.67
CA GLY A 1031 34.00 -25.74 17.48
C GLY A 1031 33.23 -26.95 16.95
N ARG A 1032 32.88 -27.93 17.80
CA ARG A 1032 32.21 -29.18 17.39
C ARG A 1032 30.75 -29.22 17.82
N LYS A 1033 29.85 -29.52 16.89
CA LYS A 1033 28.42 -29.75 17.13
C LYS A 1033 28.14 -31.22 17.44
N TYR A 1034 27.04 -31.52 18.13
CA TYR A 1034 26.69 -32.89 18.56
C TYR A 1034 25.18 -33.15 18.59
N VAL A 1035 24.80 -34.44 18.62
CA VAL A 1035 23.44 -34.91 18.94
C VAL A 1035 23.35 -35.16 20.44
N LEU A 1036 22.34 -34.64 21.11
CA LEU A 1036 22.06 -34.81 22.54
C LEU A 1036 20.85 -35.74 22.71
N ILE A 1037 20.99 -36.81 23.50
CA ILE A 1037 19.90 -37.77 23.76
C ILE A 1037 19.74 -37.94 25.27
N GLY A 1038 18.54 -37.76 25.80
CA GLY A 1038 18.30 -37.97 27.23
C GLY A 1038 16.85 -38.24 27.58
N PRO A 1039 16.60 -38.93 28.70
CA PRO A 1039 15.26 -39.18 29.17
C PRO A 1039 14.65 -37.95 29.85
N GLY A 1040 13.35 -37.78 29.66
CA GLY A 1040 12.58 -36.68 30.21
C GLY A 1040 12.74 -35.35 29.48
N ARG A 1041 12.11 -34.29 30.02
CA ARG A 1041 12.05 -32.97 29.36
C ARG A 1041 13.37 -32.20 29.46
N TRP A 1042 13.84 -31.64 28.36
CA TRP A 1042 14.95 -30.68 28.42
C TRP A 1042 14.41 -29.26 28.65
N GLY A 1043 15.02 -28.51 29.57
CA GLY A 1043 14.69 -27.09 29.80
C GLY A 1043 13.40 -26.83 30.57
N THR A 1044 12.92 -27.81 31.34
CA THR A 1044 11.78 -27.65 32.26
C THR A 1044 12.18 -26.98 33.57
N LYS A 1045 11.32 -26.12 34.13
CA LYS A 1045 11.46 -25.61 35.51
C LYS A 1045 11.12 -26.69 36.56
N ASP A 1046 10.33 -27.70 36.19
CA ASP A 1046 10.01 -28.84 37.04
C ASP A 1046 11.11 -29.91 36.98
N ARG A 1047 11.91 -29.98 38.05
CA ARG A 1047 13.06 -30.88 38.20
C ARG A 1047 12.69 -32.36 38.19
N PHE A 1048 11.42 -32.68 38.48
CA PHE A 1048 10.93 -34.06 38.47
C PHE A 1048 10.44 -34.49 37.09
N LEU A 1049 10.29 -33.57 36.13
CA LEU A 1049 9.76 -33.82 34.80
C LEU A 1049 10.87 -33.93 33.74
N GLY A 1050 12.12 -33.58 34.08
CA GLY A 1050 13.26 -33.68 33.19
C GLY A 1050 14.50 -32.93 33.66
N ILE A 1051 15.47 -32.73 32.77
CA ILE A 1051 16.75 -32.08 33.07
C ILE A 1051 16.58 -30.56 32.92
N PRO A 1052 16.68 -29.77 34.03
CA PRO A 1052 16.40 -28.34 34.06
C PRO A 1052 17.58 -27.53 33.53
N VAL A 1053 17.93 -27.72 32.25
CA VAL A 1053 18.99 -26.96 31.59
C VAL A 1053 18.49 -25.59 31.14
N GLU A 1054 19.34 -24.59 31.24
CA GLU A 1054 19.15 -23.34 30.51
C GLU A 1054 19.72 -23.48 29.09
N TRP A 1055 19.17 -22.73 28.14
CA TRP A 1055 19.62 -22.78 26.74
C TRP A 1055 21.15 -22.66 26.56
N PRO A 1056 21.87 -21.72 27.21
CA PRO A 1056 23.33 -21.62 27.11
C PRO A 1056 24.08 -22.90 27.44
N GLN A 1057 23.52 -23.74 28.31
CA GLN A 1057 24.14 -24.97 28.80
C GLN A 1057 24.14 -26.10 27.76
N ILE A 1058 23.33 -26.00 26.71
CA ILE A 1058 23.26 -27.00 25.62
C ILE A 1058 23.37 -26.37 24.22
N SER A 1059 23.77 -25.12 24.14
CA SER A 1059 23.77 -24.27 22.93
C SER A 1059 24.53 -24.82 21.71
N ASN A 1060 25.45 -25.77 21.90
CA ASN A 1060 26.22 -26.37 20.81
C ASN A 1060 25.62 -27.68 20.29
N ALA A 1061 24.52 -28.16 20.87
CA ALA A 1061 23.74 -29.26 20.32
C ALA A 1061 23.08 -28.87 19.00
N ARG A 1062 23.10 -29.77 18.02
CA ARG A 1062 22.42 -29.60 16.72
C ARG A 1062 21.15 -30.42 16.59
N ILE A 1063 21.04 -31.48 17.38
CA ILE A 1063 19.83 -32.28 17.53
C ILE A 1063 19.66 -32.55 19.03
N ILE A 1064 18.44 -32.45 19.53
CA ILE A 1064 18.06 -32.82 20.89
C ILE A 1064 16.99 -33.91 20.79
N VAL A 1065 17.16 -34.98 21.56
CA VAL A 1065 16.27 -36.13 21.58
C VAL A 1065 15.78 -36.37 23.00
N GLU A 1066 14.48 -36.31 23.18
CA GLU A 1066 13.77 -36.69 24.40
C GLU A 1066 13.34 -38.14 24.34
N VAL A 1067 13.69 -38.90 25.37
CA VAL A 1067 13.30 -40.32 25.50
C VAL A 1067 12.26 -40.45 26.60
N SER A 1068 11.11 -41.05 26.27
CA SER A 1068 10.07 -41.40 27.27
C SER A 1068 10.44 -42.71 27.98
N LEU A 1069 10.20 -42.79 29.30
CA LEU A 1069 10.38 -44.05 30.06
C LEU A 1069 9.00 -44.65 30.40
N PRO A 1070 8.88 -45.98 30.62
CA PRO A 1070 7.58 -46.64 30.87
C PRO A 1070 6.79 -46.11 32.07
N ALA A 1071 7.46 -45.54 33.08
CA ALA A 1071 6.86 -44.90 34.25
C ALA A 1071 6.91 -43.35 34.20
N PHE A 1072 7.31 -42.78 33.07
CA PHE A 1072 7.66 -41.37 32.88
C PHE A 1072 7.21 -40.88 31.50
N HIS A 1073 5.93 -40.53 31.38
CA HIS A 1073 5.41 -39.88 30.18
C HIS A 1073 5.63 -38.37 30.27
N VAL A 1074 6.37 -37.83 29.32
CA VAL A 1074 6.56 -36.40 29.17
C VAL A 1074 5.82 -35.97 27.91
N ASP A 1075 4.77 -35.18 28.08
CA ASP A 1075 4.12 -34.51 26.96
C ASP A 1075 5.04 -33.41 26.39
N ALA A 1076 5.04 -33.27 25.06
CA ALA A 1076 5.93 -32.36 24.35
C ALA A 1076 5.80 -30.91 24.85
N SER A 1077 6.95 -30.27 25.06
CA SER A 1077 7.12 -28.93 25.63
C SER A 1077 6.71 -27.79 24.70
N GLN A 1078 5.42 -27.57 24.46
CA GLN A 1078 4.97 -26.71 23.36
C GLN A 1078 4.87 -25.20 23.63
N GLY A 1079 5.45 -24.67 24.71
CA GLY A 1079 5.24 -23.26 25.08
C GLY A 1079 6.29 -22.56 25.94
N SER A 1080 7.50 -23.12 26.08
CA SER A 1080 8.57 -22.44 26.82
C SER A 1080 9.44 -21.60 25.88
N HIS A 1081 9.98 -20.47 26.35
CA HIS A 1081 11.03 -19.69 25.66
C HIS A 1081 12.19 -20.57 25.12
N PHE A 1082 12.53 -21.64 25.85
CA PHE A 1082 13.47 -22.67 25.43
C PHE A 1082 13.13 -23.31 24.07
N PHE A 1083 11.84 -23.56 23.80
CA PHE A 1083 11.35 -24.24 22.60
C PHE A 1083 11.44 -23.34 21.35
N HIS A 1084 11.08 -22.06 21.50
CA HIS A 1084 11.21 -21.07 20.43
C HIS A 1084 12.66 -20.91 19.97
N ASN A 1085 13.62 -20.88 20.91
CA ASN A 1085 15.05 -20.79 20.62
C ASN A 1085 15.60 -22.05 19.90
N VAL A 1086 15.09 -23.23 20.25
CA VAL A 1086 15.46 -24.49 19.57
C VAL A 1086 14.99 -24.47 18.11
N THR A 1087 13.76 -24.03 17.86
CA THR A 1087 13.20 -23.97 16.49
C THR A 1087 13.85 -22.90 15.62
N SER A 1088 14.16 -21.72 16.16
CA SER A 1088 14.72 -20.60 15.40
C SER A 1088 16.16 -20.83 14.93
N MET A 1089 16.92 -21.68 15.62
CA MET A 1089 18.32 -21.98 15.32
C MET A 1089 18.54 -23.18 14.40
N GLY A 1090 17.47 -23.74 13.84
CA GLY A 1090 17.52 -24.92 12.97
C GLY A 1090 18.04 -26.18 13.69
N ILE A 1091 17.73 -26.31 14.98
CA ILE A 1091 18.07 -27.50 15.78
C ILE A 1091 16.94 -28.50 15.63
N GLY A 1092 17.28 -29.74 15.30
CA GLY A 1092 16.29 -30.81 15.25
C GLY A 1092 15.87 -31.22 16.66
N TYR A 1093 14.58 -31.32 16.91
CA TYR A 1093 14.04 -31.71 18.22
C TYR A 1093 13.16 -32.93 18.09
N PHE A 1094 13.58 -34.06 18.65
CA PHE A 1094 12.94 -35.35 18.45
C PHE A 1094 12.38 -35.87 19.77
N ALA A 1095 11.14 -36.34 19.75
CA ALA A 1095 10.58 -37.13 20.85
C ALA A 1095 10.55 -38.61 20.42
N VAL A 1096 11.06 -39.48 21.28
CA VAL A 1096 11.05 -40.93 21.06
C VAL A 1096 10.34 -41.61 22.22
N ASN A 1097 9.30 -42.36 21.89
CA ASN A 1097 8.57 -43.19 22.83
C ASN A 1097 8.56 -44.65 22.32
N GLU A 1098 9.42 -45.47 22.93
CA GLU A 1098 9.56 -46.88 22.57
C GLU A 1098 8.33 -47.71 22.98
N ALA A 1099 7.55 -47.25 23.98
CA ALA A 1099 6.38 -47.97 24.49
C ALA A 1099 5.14 -47.82 23.58
N THR A 1100 5.00 -46.69 22.88
CA THR A 1100 3.89 -46.42 21.94
C THR A 1100 4.25 -46.71 20.48
N ALA A 1101 5.43 -47.26 20.21
CA ALA A 1101 6.00 -47.45 18.86
C ALA A 1101 6.12 -46.16 18.03
N GLU A 1102 6.23 -45.00 18.70
CA GLU A 1102 6.37 -43.67 18.08
C GLU A 1102 7.85 -43.27 17.85
N GLY A 1103 8.76 -44.25 17.86
CA GLY A 1103 10.18 -44.07 17.57
C GLY A 1103 11.03 -45.20 18.17
N VAL A 1104 12.26 -45.36 17.69
CA VAL A 1104 13.20 -46.40 18.15
C VAL A 1104 14.62 -45.85 18.20
N ILE A 1105 15.36 -46.13 19.27
CA ILE A 1105 16.79 -45.84 19.40
C ILE A 1105 17.57 -47.16 19.44
N MET A 1106 18.57 -47.30 18.58
CA MET A 1106 19.42 -48.50 18.53
C MET A 1106 20.55 -48.41 19.56
N TRP A 1107 20.23 -48.54 20.86
CA TRP A 1107 21.18 -48.40 21.98
C TRP A 1107 22.44 -49.25 21.84
N ASP A 1108 22.32 -50.48 21.34
CA ASP A 1108 23.47 -51.38 21.14
C ASP A 1108 24.47 -50.85 20.11
N LYS A 1109 24.00 -50.11 19.10
CA LYS A 1109 24.90 -49.47 18.11
C LYS A 1109 25.65 -48.30 18.72
N LEU A 1110 25.03 -47.54 19.63
CA LEU A 1110 25.67 -46.44 20.37
C LEU A 1110 26.76 -46.97 21.31
N ARG A 1111 26.47 -48.07 22.03
CA ARG A 1111 27.40 -48.71 22.98
C ARG A 1111 28.68 -49.26 22.32
N ARG A 1112 28.61 -49.64 21.04
CA ARG A 1112 29.74 -50.21 20.28
C ARG A 1112 30.69 -49.15 19.70
N GLN A 1113 30.33 -47.86 19.75
CA GLN A 1113 31.17 -46.79 19.21
C GLN A 1113 32.33 -46.43 20.15
N LYS A 1114 33.30 -45.67 19.61
CA LYS A 1114 34.46 -45.19 20.38
C LYS A 1114 34.01 -44.16 21.43
N GLU A 1115 34.21 -44.48 22.70
CA GLU A 1115 33.98 -43.57 23.82
C GLU A 1115 35.11 -42.53 23.89
N ILE A 1116 34.75 -41.24 23.85
CA ILE A 1116 35.69 -40.10 23.92
C ILE A 1116 35.74 -39.51 25.32
N GLY A 1117 34.64 -39.62 26.07
CA GLY A 1117 34.56 -39.20 27.46
C GLY A 1117 33.37 -39.83 28.15
N LYS A 1118 33.55 -40.18 29.42
CA LYS A 1118 32.52 -40.72 30.29
C LYS A 1118 32.44 -39.87 31.55
N GLY A 1119 31.30 -39.22 31.73
CA GLY A 1119 30.97 -38.50 32.96
C GLY A 1119 30.26 -39.41 33.96
N HIS A 1120 29.61 -38.81 34.97
CA HIS A 1120 28.83 -39.57 35.96
C HIS A 1120 27.50 -40.01 35.35
N TRP A 1121 26.87 -39.12 34.57
CA TRP A 1121 25.56 -39.35 33.95
C TRP A 1121 25.64 -39.45 32.42
N PHE A 1122 26.51 -38.67 31.77
CA PHE A 1122 26.58 -38.59 30.31
C PHE A 1122 27.72 -39.41 29.71
N ARG A 1123 27.46 -40.04 28.55
CA ARG A 1123 28.48 -40.66 27.70
C ARG A 1123 28.64 -39.88 26.41
N HIS A 1124 29.88 -39.60 26.04
CA HIS A 1124 30.25 -38.98 24.77
C HIS A 1124 30.88 -40.03 23.86
N VAL A 1125 30.18 -40.38 22.78
CA VAL A 1125 30.65 -41.32 21.77
C VAL A 1125 30.89 -40.63 20.44
N ARG A 1126 31.82 -41.16 19.64
CA ARG A 1126 32.15 -40.63 18.33
C ARG A 1126 32.10 -41.70 17.24
N PHE A 1127 31.45 -41.34 16.14
CA PHE A 1127 31.38 -42.13 14.93
C PHE A 1127 32.56 -41.84 14.01
N PRO A 1128 33.07 -42.87 13.28
CA PRO A 1128 34.18 -42.70 12.34
C PRO A 1128 33.77 -41.94 11.07
N LYS A 1129 32.51 -42.07 10.65
CA LYS A 1129 31.91 -41.31 9.54
C LYS A 1129 30.88 -40.30 10.08
N PRO A 1130 30.66 -39.17 9.39
CA PRO A 1130 29.57 -38.25 9.72
C PRO A 1130 28.21 -38.96 9.68
N LEU A 1131 27.33 -38.53 10.57
CA LEU A 1131 25.93 -38.91 10.63
C LEU A 1131 25.16 -38.12 9.57
N VAL A 1132 24.16 -38.78 8.98
CA VAL A 1132 23.18 -38.16 8.09
C VAL A 1132 21.87 -38.09 8.85
N ILE A 1133 21.42 -36.87 9.13
CA ILE A 1133 20.19 -36.62 9.88
C ILE A 1133 19.18 -36.01 8.92
N ARG A 1134 18.07 -36.71 8.71
CA ARG A 1134 16.97 -36.34 7.83
C ARG A 1134 15.78 -35.94 8.67
N MET A 1135 15.17 -34.79 8.40
CA MET A 1135 13.99 -34.29 9.10
C MET A 1135 12.93 -33.87 8.08
N ASP A 1136 11.74 -34.45 8.18
CA ASP A 1136 10.56 -34.11 7.38
C ASP A 1136 9.54 -33.42 8.31
N GLY A 1137 9.48 -32.10 8.21
CA GLY A 1137 8.57 -31.29 9.02
C GLY A 1137 7.09 -31.44 8.63
N ARG A 1138 6.77 -31.98 7.44
CA ARG A 1138 5.38 -32.21 7.01
C ARG A 1138 4.82 -33.51 7.59
N LEU A 1139 5.65 -34.56 7.61
CA LEU A 1139 5.29 -35.85 8.20
C LEU A 1139 5.56 -35.91 9.71
N GLY A 1140 6.27 -34.92 10.28
CA GLY A 1140 6.71 -34.94 11.67
C GLY A 1140 7.70 -36.08 11.96
N MET A 1141 8.43 -36.54 10.95
CA MET A 1141 9.33 -37.70 11.01
C MET A 1141 10.80 -37.30 10.89
N ALA A 1142 11.68 -37.90 11.69
CA ALA A 1142 13.12 -37.74 11.59
C ALA A 1142 13.87 -39.06 11.70
N VAL A 1143 15.02 -39.12 11.01
CA VAL A 1143 15.87 -40.30 10.89
C VAL A 1143 17.33 -39.90 11.04
N ILE A 1144 18.06 -40.59 11.92
CA ILE A 1144 19.52 -40.50 12.02
C ILE A 1144 20.11 -41.82 11.53
N SER A 1145 20.99 -41.75 10.53
CA SER A 1145 21.72 -42.90 9.98
C SER A 1145 23.21 -42.62 9.84
N LEU A 1146 24.01 -43.68 9.66
CA LEU A 1146 25.41 -43.54 9.26
C LEU A 1146 25.50 -42.95 7.86
N GLY A 1147 26.43 -42.03 7.63
CA GLY A 1147 26.75 -41.55 6.28
C GLY A 1147 27.44 -42.63 5.46
N VAL A 1148 27.06 -42.70 4.17
CA VAL A 1148 27.64 -43.62 3.18
C VAL A 1148 29.13 -43.32 2.97
#